data_AF-A0A806TDM8-F1
#
_entry.id   AF-A0A806TDM8-F1
#
_cell.length_a   1.000
_cell.length_b   1.000
_cell.length_c   1.000
_cell.angle_alpha   90.00
_cell.angle_beta   90.00
_cell.angle_gamma   90.00
#
_symmetry.space_group_name_H-M   'P 1'
#
loop_
_entity.id
_entity.type
_entity.pdbx_description
1 polymer ?
#
loop_
_entity_poly.entity_id
_entity_poly.type
_entity_poly.pdbx_seq_one_letter_code
_entity_poly.pdbx_strand_id
1 'polypeptide(L)'
;MISDIQKRMKSITQKRDWAKAHRIPSLEFSEVEANSGWLKKNQVAVSFNEDDRSFTVDLNSNNYTYLTYREQNIDFQQAPVEENIAFDFSSQQTLVFKGTKSESVSVELFIIEYKNRQKVGIHRFEMNSEGIIPFSQSTDSIRLALRVKGQGTFKIESMLINDRGFWNQSELLTEGNYIVLEQNQWYMPKSDQLYYDPFNKKFNVSFEDKQFAYVTHREGNAAFSAQPASPVAVHDDTLSVCFQGEKENSVDVRLAIVFYQDGKKVGTDELKLNNKKLIHFQEEYNSIRLAVRVSGKGEFKLDDIIINNVSYWWVHDVEVTVPKMTVDAPVKYALNEHSLKGWQESNNGVIYHPWNQLFQSKLKGQEFIHLTAQHFNTSENISVAVDHDSTYVITPAGEVYEGIELVVYAVGYKNNKQNEIHQLELNEKAELRFKKDTEHVEFLIRVTESGFFKGLQINIQEKPIEITNSAQLELQASDWFASAKKLVQLSTSEKGLRGLVNIEAGKNSYISYKETNNSFKMLPTHHIMTMQKGFEYEFTVKGKADEDVAVIPMFIGYSDEEKLQVLQLKFNSMTKVQIHPDITQFRIALRVSGKGEFDVHTISINEMKSIEREQSLDYVAKQEVDAFNMLPPKPIKEMKMAVIFDEFTTASYEHECKLIKMTPDNWLEVMTKEQPDLLMVESAWRGNGGVWNKRVGYYGEENMKPLYSLLAWCKEHNVPTVFWNKEDPVHFNRFIETARRFDYIFTTDENMVPYYQERAGHQNAFALPFAAQPAIHNPVKIVDERENKACFAGSYYRHHEERCIDMDRLLDAAAKVGLDIYDRNYIQNLKGLMPNHQFPDRFVPYVKGNLKYYEIDKAYKGYKVMINVNTVKESPTMFSRRVYEGLACGTPVISTYAQGIGEIFGDLVYMSEDPTSLHEEFKQLLEDERYYEEKALTGIRDVLTKHTYTHRLEYIIEKVGLNFAFELPTVTVVAIANTRQEFENIIDQFNRQAYDNKQLYILVDTFDGYLDLYNKYNTKTIHTFVRSYMHNYLNIRDWISSEYVTYFSQDSYYGQNYLLDLMLSTTFTDSDFIGKTTHYIMENGKLEEKNAGQEYEFVRELSSQSSVAKTNVYSNLSLEQVINLFEQDQSLASYAKYGKQFFSNDKFNYLKLEDSSKDDITAMVNKIEL
;
A
#
# COMPACT_ATOMS: atom_id res chain seq x y z
N MET A 1 58.96 -32.51 -28.35
CA MET A 1 59.64 -32.58 -27.03
C MET A 1 60.78 -31.57 -26.89
N ILE A 2 61.63 -31.34 -27.89
CA ILE A 2 62.73 -30.33 -27.81
C ILE A 2 62.21 -28.88 -27.91
N SER A 3 61.13 -28.60 -28.64
CA SER A 3 60.55 -27.24 -28.73
C SER A 3 59.84 -26.77 -27.45
N ASP A 4 59.41 -27.72 -26.61
CA ASP A 4 58.70 -27.43 -25.37
C ASP A 4 59.69 -27.12 -24.23
N ILE A 5 60.85 -27.77 -24.25
CA ILE A 5 61.98 -27.44 -23.36
C ILE A 5 62.60 -26.10 -23.76
N GLN A 6 62.70 -25.77 -25.05
CA GLN A 6 63.16 -24.44 -25.49
C GLN A 6 62.18 -23.32 -25.14
N LYS A 7 60.85 -23.54 -25.23
CA LYS A 7 59.85 -22.56 -24.76
C LYS A 7 59.87 -22.39 -23.24
N ARG A 8 60.07 -23.48 -22.50
CA ARG A 8 60.15 -23.46 -21.02
C ARG A 8 61.47 -22.85 -20.55
N MET A 9 62.58 -23.07 -21.24
CA MET A 9 63.85 -22.38 -21.00
C MET A 9 63.77 -20.90 -21.37
N LYS A 10 63.11 -20.51 -22.48
CA LYS A 10 62.90 -19.09 -22.83
C LYS A 10 62.01 -18.38 -21.81
N SER A 11 61.00 -19.07 -21.26
CA SER A 11 60.17 -18.58 -20.15
C SER A 11 60.93 -18.51 -18.83
N ILE A 12 61.86 -19.42 -18.55
CA ILE A 12 62.72 -19.39 -17.35
C ILE A 12 63.81 -18.32 -17.48
N THR A 13 64.33 -18.05 -18.68
CA THR A 13 65.28 -16.96 -18.94
C THR A 13 64.56 -15.60 -18.88
N GLN A 14 63.35 -15.46 -19.46
CA GLN A 14 62.52 -14.26 -19.27
C GLN A 14 62.06 -14.07 -17.81
N LYS A 15 61.80 -15.16 -17.07
CA LYS A 15 61.55 -15.10 -15.61
C LYS A 15 62.83 -14.86 -14.79
N ARG A 16 64.02 -14.96 -15.35
CA ARG A 16 65.30 -14.64 -14.68
C ARG A 16 65.85 -13.26 -15.03
N ASP A 17 65.37 -12.63 -16.10
CA ASP A 17 65.66 -11.23 -16.40
C ASP A 17 64.83 -10.25 -15.54
N TRP A 18 63.79 -10.70 -14.83
CA TRP A 18 63.14 -9.90 -13.76
C TRP A 18 64.02 -9.73 -12.52
N ALA A 19 64.92 -10.69 -12.25
CA ALA A 19 65.88 -10.60 -11.14
C ALA A 19 67.13 -9.78 -11.51
N LYS A 20 67.20 -9.28 -12.75
CA LYS A 20 68.23 -8.35 -13.25
C LYS A 20 67.64 -7.14 -13.96
N ALA A 21 66.32 -6.94 -13.88
CA ALA A 21 65.69 -5.70 -14.27
C ALA A 21 66.13 -4.63 -13.27
N HIS A 22 66.58 -3.51 -13.81
CA HIS A 22 67.18 -2.43 -13.05
C HIS A 22 66.26 -2.05 -11.89
N ARG A 23 66.85 -1.81 -10.71
CA ARG A 23 66.22 -1.06 -9.63
C ARG A 23 65.40 0.06 -10.28
N ILE A 24 64.08 0.06 -10.03
CA ILE A 24 63.25 1.26 -10.21
C ILE A 24 64.13 2.42 -9.73
N PRO A 25 64.32 3.50 -10.52
CA PRO A 25 65.10 4.64 -10.06
C PRO A 25 64.57 4.94 -8.67
N SER A 26 65.44 4.90 -7.67
CA SER A 26 65.09 5.17 -6.28
C SER A 26 64.04 6.26 -6.30
N LEU A 27 62.79 5.96 -5.91
CA LEU A 27 61.75 6.97 -5.78
C LEU A 27 62.44 8.13 -5.08
N GLU A 28 62.55 9.29 -5.71
CA GLU A 28 63.40 10.34 -5.15
C GLU A 28 62.85 10.75 -3.76
N PHE A 29 61.57 10.48 -3.51
CA PHE A 29 60.86 10.70 -2.26
C PHE A 29 60.15 9.43 -1.76
N SER A 30 60.07 9.25 -0.45
CA SER A 30 59.22 8.24 0.21
C SER A 30 58.26 8.94 1.17
N GLU A 31 57.09 8.38 1.42
CA GLU A 31 56.26 8.86 2.54
C GLU A 31 56.97 8.61 3.87
N VAL A 32 56.71 9.48 4.84
CA VAL A 32 57.29 9.43 6.19
C VAL A 32 56.62 8.35 7.02
N GLU A 33 55.29 8.32 6.98
CA GLU A 33 54.39 7.34 7.60
C GLU A 33 53.25 7.10 6.59
N ALA A 34 52.83 5.85 6.42
CA ALA A 34 51.79 5.52 5.46
C ALA A 34 50.50 6.32 5.72
N ASN A 35 49.97 6.98 4.68
CA ASN A 35 48.78 7.86 4.73
C ASN A 35 48.94 9.17 5.51
N SER A 36 50.16 9.55 5.91
CA SER A 36 50.40 10.87 6.55
C SER A 36 50.29 12.05 5.58
N GLY A 37 50.43 11.79 4.28
CA GLY A 37 50.60 12.80 3.25
C GLY A 37 51.98 13.45 3.26
N TRP A 38 52.89 13.15 4.20
CA TRP A 38 54.20 13.80 4.28
C TRP A 38 55.27 12.98 3.57
N LEU A 39 55.95 13.60 2.60
CA LEU A 39 56.99 13.00 1.77
C LEU A 39 58.37 13.50 2.19
N LYS A 40 59.37 12.62 2.15
CA LYS A 40 60.78 12.93 2.42
C LYS A 40 61.66 12.46 1.28
N LYS A 41 62.71 13.23 0.94
CA LYS A 41 63.68 12.81 -0.07
C LYS A 41 64.47 11.58 0.43
N ASN A 42 64.64 10.58 -0.42
CA ASN A 42 65.44 9.39 -0.14
C ASN A 42 66.94 9.75 -0.02
N GLN A 43 67.67 9.00 0.82
CA GLN A 43 69.09 9.24 1.17
C GLN A 43 69.38 10.48 2.04
N VAL A 44 68.36 11.14 2.58
CA VAL A 44 68.52 12.15 3.63
C VAL A 44 68.53 11.48 4.99
N ALA A 45 69.39 11.95 5.90
CA ALA A 45 69.49 11.51 7.28
C ALA A 45 68.32 12.01 8.16
N VAL A 46 67.10 11.74 7.71
CA VAL A 46 65.85 11.86 8.46
C VAL A 46 65.10 10.54 8.34
N SER A 47 64.92 9.87 9.47
CA SER A 47 64.14 8.64 9.61
C SER A 47 62.96 8.88 10.54
N PHE A 48 61.88 8.15 10.32
CA PHE A 48 60.70 8.18 11.17
C PHE A 48 60.60 6.83 11.89
N ASN A 49 60.38 6.88 13.21
CA ASN A 49 60.10 5.71 14.02
C ASN A 49 58.59 5.61 14.22
N GLU A 50 57.98 4.55 13.68
CA GLU A 50 56.53 4.34 13.75
C GLU A 50 56.05 4.03 15.18
N ASP A 51 56.89 3.40 16.02
CA ASP A 51 56.50 2.95 17.37
C ASP A 51 56.32 4.11 18.36
N ASP A 52 57.17 5.13 18.29
CA ASP A 52 57.12 6.31 19.18
C ASP A 52 56.67 7.60 18.46
N ARG A 53 56.47 7.50 17.14
CA ARG A 53 56.07 8.57 16.21
C ARG A 53 57.00 9.77 16.28
N SER A 54 58.29 9.51 16.40
CA SER A 54 59.33 10.53 16.41
C SER A 54 60.19 10.45 15.14
N PHE A 55 60.64 11.62 14.72
CA PHE A 55 61.63 11.78 13.68
C PHE A 55 63.01 11.78 14.31
N THR A 56 63.93 10.99 13.78
CA THR A 56 65.36 11.10 14.07
C THR A 56 66.05 11.82 12.92
N VAL A 57 66.78 12.87 13.26
CA VAL A 57 67.49 13.75 12.33
C VAL A 57 68.99 13.65 12.63
N ASP A 58 69.80 13.42 11.61
CA ASP A 58 71.26 13.39 11.70
C ASP A 58 71.89 14.22 10.56
N LEU A 59 71.60 15.52 10.57
CA LEU A 59 72.10 16.46 9.57
C LEU A 59 73.23 17.32 10.18
N ASN A 60 74.37 17.41 9.50
CA ASN A 60 75.45 18.33 9.86
C ASN A 60 74.90 19.76 10.06
N SER A 61 75.50 20.54 10.95
CA SER A 61 75.01 21.86 11.38
C SER A 61 74.74 22.88 10.26
N ASN A 62 75.31 22.69 9.06
CA ASN A 62 75.08 23.53 7.88
C ASN A 62 74.05 22.97 6.86
N ASN A 63 73.50 21.77 7.07
CA ASN A 63 72.60 21.09 6.13
C ASN A 63 71.14 21.13 6.60
N TYR A 64 70.20 21.14 5.65
CA TYR A 64 68.76 21.05 5.91
C TYR A 64 68.08 20.16 4.87
N THR A 65 66.89 19.68 5.20
CA THR A 65 65.99 19.00 4.26
C THR A 65 64.57 19.56 4.34
N TYR A 66 63.75 19.23 3.36
CA TYR A 66 62.31 19.44 3.41
C TYR A 66 61.57 18.11 3.50
N LEU A 67 60.58 18.07 4.39
CA LEU A 67 59.46 17.13 4.30
C LEU A 67 58.30 17.90 3.65
N THR A 68 57.68 17.38 2.62
CA THR A 68 56.66 18.12 1.85
C THR A 68 55.33 17.39 1.92
N TYR A 69 54.25 18.13 2.10
CA TYR A 69 52.92 17.53 2.13
C TYR A 69 52.42 17.30 0.70
N ARG A 70 52.22 16.04 0.33
CA ARG A 70 51.63 15.51 -0.92
C ARG A 70 52.19 16.15 -2.19
N GLU A 71 53.46 16.53 -2.16
CA GLU A 71 54.15 17.17 -3.29
C GLU A 71 55.63 16.79 -3.33
N GLN A 72 56.11 16.27 -4.45
CA GLN A 72 57.49 15.78 -4.61
C GLN A 72 58.44 16.87 -5.13
N ASN A 73 57.94 17.89 -5.82
CA ASN A 73 58.76 18.93 -6.43
C ASN A 73 59.30 19.92 -5.38
N ILE A 74 60.51 19.80 -4.86
CA ILE A 74 61.04 20.74 -3.85
C ILE A 74 61.41 22.15 -4.37
N ASP A 75 61.16 22.47 -5.65
CA ASP A 75 61.28 23.83 -6.18
C ASP A 75 60.01 24.66 -5.88
N PHE A 76 60.05 25.41 -4.76
CA PHE A 76 58.94 26.25 -4.34
C PHE A 76 58.68 27.48 -5.23
N GLN A 77 59.43 27.70 -6.31
CA GLN A 77 59.08 28.71 -7.33
C GLN A 77 58.00 28.21 -8.29
N GLN A 78 57.87 26.90 -8.42
CA GLN A 78 56.85 26.25 -9.23
C GLN A 78 55.65 25.90 -8.35
N ALA A 79 54.45 26.02 -8.92
CA ALA A 79 53.23 25.55 -8.29
C ALA A 79 53.24 24.02 -8.09
N PRO A 80 52.50 23.51 -7.10
CA PRO A 80 52.36 22.08 -6.94
C PRO A 80 51.82 21.43 -8.23
N VAL A 81 52.36 20.25 -8.51
CA VAL A 81 52.01 19.39 -9.63
C VAL A 81 51.00 18.33 -9.18
N GLU A 82 51.13 17.87 -7.92
CA GLU A 82 50.40 16.70 -7.41
C GLU A 82 49.13 17.07 -6.60
N GLU A 83 49.19 18.05 -5.69
CA GLU A 83 48.03 18.46 -4.86
C GLU A 83 47.93 19.99 -4.71
N ASN A 84 46.73 20.56 -4.92
CA ASN A 84 46.44 21.97 -4.63
C ASN A 84 45.67 22.09 -3.32
N ILE A 85 46.29 22.67 -2.27
CA ILE A 85 45.60 22.93 -1.01
C ILE A 85 44.91 24.30 -1.11
N ALA A 86 43.58 24.32 -1.14
CA ALA A 86 42.77 25.56 -1.17
C ALA A 86 41.98 25.75 0.13
N PHE A 87 41.77 27.01 0.50
CA PHE A 87 40.92 27.45 1.61
C PHE A 87 40.01 28.59 1.12
N ASP A 88 39.02 28.97 1.94
CA ASP A 88 38.40 30.28 1.77
C ASP A 88 39.38 31.37 2.27
N PHE A 89 40.21 31.86 1.37
CA PHE A 89 41.21 32.89 1.64
C PHE A 89 40.61 34.28 1.91
N SER A 90 39.27 34.42 1.90
CA SER A 90 38.60 35.68 2.30
C SER A 90 38.53 35.87 3.83
N SER A 91 38.74 34.80 4.61
CA SER A 91 38.72 34.81 6.08
C SER A 91 40.11 34.61 6.68
N GLN A 92 40.37 35.18 7.86
CA GLN A 92 41.64 34.98 8.57
C GLN A 92 41.80 33.52 8.98
N GLN A 93 42.94 32.91 8.65
CA GLN A 93 43.23 31.52 8.96
C GLN A 93 44.11 31.44 10.21
N THR A 94 43.76 30.63 11.20
CA THR A 94 44.57 30.37 12.39
C THR A 94 45.52 29.19 12.15
N LEU A 95 46.68 29.20 12.78
CA LEU A 95 47.66 28.11 12.77
C LEU A 95 47.90 27.63 14.19
N VAL A 96 47.89 26.32 14.38
CA VAL A 96 48.41 25.63 15.56
C VAL A 96 49.49 24.65 15.10
N PHE A 97 50.75 24.86 15.48
CA PHE A 97 51.85 23.94 15.17
C PHE A 97 52.61 23.57 16.45
N LYS A 98 52.29 22.42 17.04
CA LYS A 98 52.81 21.93 18.32
C LYS A 98 53.64 20.67 18.16
N GLY A 99 54.68 20.54 18.98
CA GLY A 99 55.54 19.37 19.00
C GLY A 99 56.67 19.44 20.03
N THR A 100 57.40 18.35 20.19
CA THR A 100 58.59 18.26 21.04
C THR A 100 59.83 18.10 20.17
N LYS A 101 60.96 18.72 20.54
CA LYS A 101 62.22 18.60 19.78
C LYS A 101 63.43 18.67 20.70
N SER A 102 64.50 17.99 20.31
CA SER A 102 65.83 18.10 20.92
C SER A 102 66.38 19.53 20.73
N GLU A 103 67.19 20.03 21.66
CA GLU A 103 67.74 21.41 21.60
C GLU A 103 68.53 21.69 20.32
N SER A 104 69.25 20.68 19.82
CA SER A 104 70.06 20.72 18.61
C SER A 104 69.27 20.52 17.30
N VAL A 105 67.93 20.40 17.36
CA VAL A 105 67.05 20.23 16.19
C VAL A 105 66.17 21.48 15.98
N SER A 106 66.08 21.92 14.72
CA SER A 106 65.18 23.01 14.29
C SER A 106 64.19 22.51 13.26
N VAL A 107 62.90 22.78 13.49
CA VAL A 107 61.80 22.42 12.60
C VAL A 107 60.94 23.66 12.36
N GLU A 108 60.82 24.06 11.09
CA GLU A 108 60.03 25.22 10.65
C GLU A 108 58.97 24.76 9.64
N LEU A 109 57.70 25.11 9.84
CA LEU A 109 56.62 24.93 8.86
C LEU A 109 56.63 26.10 7.86
N PHE A 110 56.71 25.76 6.58
CA PHE A 110 56.65 26.66 5.44
C PHE A 110 55.27 26.53 4.80
N ILE A 111 54.58 27.66 4.67
CA ILE A 111 53.30 27.78 3.96
C ILE A 111 53.54 28.67 2.74
N ILE A 112 53.55 28.08 1.55
CA ILE A 112 53.85 28.79 0.30
C ILE A 112 52.55 29.10 -0.43
N GLU A 113 52.36 30.35 -0.83
CA GLU A 113 51.15 30.82 -1.52
C GLU A 113 51.35 30.86 -3.04
N TYR A 114 50.32 30.49 -3.77
CA TYR A 114 50.26 30.55 -5.23
C TYR A 114 49.01 31.28 -5.71
N LYS A 115 49.14 31.92 -6.87
CA LYS A 115 48.07 32.49 -7.67
C LYS A 115 48.31 32.14 -9.12
N ASN A 116 47.34 31.55 -9.82
CA ASN A 116 47.47 31.14 -11.22
C ASN A 116 48.77 30.37 -11.49
N ARG A 117 49.12 29.45 -10.59
CA ARG A 117 50.35 28.63 -10.61
C ARG A 117 51.68 29.42 -10.49
N GLN A 118 51.64 30.69 -10.08
CA GLN A 118 52.83 31.48 -9.77
C GLN A 118 52.94 31.71 -8.26
N LYS A 119 54.14 31.54 -7.70
CA LYS A 119 54.39 31.79 -6.28
C LYS A 119 54.18 33.27 -5.96
N VAL A 120 53.30 33.57 -5.01
CA VAL A 120 53.00 34.94 -4.58
C VAL A 120 53.46 35.25 -3.15
N GLY A 121 53.70 34.24 -2.32
CA GLY A 121 54.05 34.43 -0.91
C GLY A 121 54.67 33.21 -0.23
N ILE A 122 55.28 33.41 0.94
CA ILE A 122 55.75 32.34 1.81
C ILE A 122 55.74 32.79 3.27
N HIS A 123 55.11 32.00 4.14
CA HIS A 123 55.06 32.19 5.58
C HIS A 123 55.86 31.09 6.28
N ARG A 124 56.51 31.42 7.40
CA ARG A 124 57.37 30.49 8.16
C ARG A 124 56.99 30.52 9.63
N PHE A 125 56.84 29.34 10.21
CA PHE A 125 56.40 29.16 11.58
C PHE A 125 57.29 28.14 12.28
N GLU A 126 57.90 28.51 13.41
CA GLU A 126 58.69 27.56 14.20
C GLU A 126 57.78 26.55 14.91
N MET A 127 58.29 25.34 15.18
CA MET A 127 57.57 24.37 16.02
C MET A 127 57.28 24.97 17.41
N ASN A 128 56.07 24.75 17.90
CA ASN A 128 55.46 25.39 19.08
C ASN A 128 55.05 26.85 18.87
N SER A 129 54.59 27.17 17.66
CA SER A 129 53.95 28.45 17.35
C SER A 129 52.44 28.30 17.18
N GLU A 130 51.73 29.33 17.59
CA GLU A 130 50.31 29.56 17.30
C GLU A 130 50.17 30.98 16.77
N GLY A 131 49.27 31.20 15.81
CA GLY A 131 49.08 32.54 15.24
C GLY A 131 48.07 32.60 14.11
N ILE A 132 48.00 33.76 13.45
CA ILE A 132 47.17 33.98 12.27
C ILE A 132 48.08 33.98 11.04
N ILE A 133 47.66 33.31 9.97
CA ILE A 133 48.36 33.32 8.69
C ILE A 133 47.76 34.44 7.82
N PRO A 134 48.52 35.51 7.51
CA PRO A 134 48.03 36.62 6.70
C PRO A 134 48.15 36.29 5.21
N PHE A 135 47.25 35.43 4.71
CA PHE A 135 47.19 35.12 3.28
C PHE A 135 46.89 36.37 2.44
N SER A 136 47.49 36.44 1.25
CA SER A 136 47.17 37.48 0.27
C SER A 136 45.74 37.29 -0.23
N GLN A 137 44.99 38.39 -0.40
CA GLN A 137 43.62 38.37 -0.95
C GLN A 137 43.52 37.70 -2.34
N SER A 138 44.66 37.51 -3.01
CA SER A 138 44.72 36.93 -4.34
C SER A 138 45.23 35.49 -4.39
N THR A 139 45.43 34.85 -3.25
CA THR A 139 45.88 33.45 -3.16
C THR A 139 44.73 32.51 -3.54
N ASP A 140 45.00 31.55 -4.41
CA ASP A 140 44.04 30.51 -4.81
C ASP A 140 44.42 29.11 -4.30
N SER A 141 45.68 28.93 -3.91
CA SER A 141 46.21 27.66 -3.45
C SER A 141 47.48 27.87 -2.62
N ILE A 142 47.76 26.90 -1.75
CA ILE A 142 48.95 26.88 -0.91
C ILE A 142 49.64 25.52 -0.98
N ARG A 143 50.87 25.49 -0.47
CA ARG A 143 51.67 24.29 -0.29
C ARG A 143 52.33 24.30 1.08
N LEU A 144 52.43 23.12 1.70
CA LEU A 144 53.07 22.93 3.00
C LEU A 144 54.39 22.19 2.87
N ALA A 145 55.41 22.64 3.61
CA ALA A 145 56.69 21.96 3.74
C ALA A 145 57.29 22.17 5.14
N LEU A 146 57.89 21.16 5.74
CA LEU A 146 58.67 21.26 6.97
C LEU A 146 60.14 21.33 6.63
N ARG A 147 60.80 22.41 7.05
CA ARG A 147 62.26 22.54 6.96
C ARG A 147 62.89 22.01 8.23
N VAL A 148 63.76 21.00 8.10
CA VAL A 148 64.38 20.30 9.22
C VAL A 148 65.90 20.47 9.18
N LYS A 149 66.50 20.75 10.35
CA LYS A 149 67.95 20.96 10.55
C LYS A 149 68.44 20.36 11.87
N GLY A 150 69.73 19.99 11.88
CA GLY A 150 70.46 19.62 13.11
C GLY A 150 70.49 18.12 13.39
N GLN A 151 70.83 17.75 14.63
CA GLN A 151 71.01 16.37 15.06
C GLN A 151 70.21 16.10 16.34
N GLY A 152 69.40 15.04 16.36
CA GLY A 152 68.54 14.68 17.50
C GLY A 152 67.17 14.21 17.05
N THR A 153 66.17 14.25 17.94
CA THR A 153 64.80 13.81 17.65
C THR A 153 63.78 14.94 17.74
N PHE A 154 62.68 14.83 16.99
CA PHE A 154 61.49 15.68 17.16
C PHE A 154 60.20 14.90 16.91
N LYS A 155 59.08 15.39 17.44
CA LYS A 155 57.73 14.84 17.27
C LYS A 155 56.75 15.97 17.01
N ILE A 156 55.86 15.79 16.04
CA ILE A 156 54.75 16.72 15.79
C ILE A 156 53.54 16.17 16.54
N GLU A 157 53.00 16.98 17.43
CA GLU A 157 51.82 16.63 18.23
C GLU A 157 50.54 17.11 17.57
N SER A 158 50.57 18.29 16.93
CA SER A 158 49.42 18.85 16.23
C SER A 158 49.87 19.83 15.15
N MET A 159 49.26 19.75 13.97
CA MET A 159 49.39 20.75 12.92
C MET A 159 48.01 21.04 12.33
N LEU A 160 47.42 22.18 12.68
CA LEU A 160 46.10 22.59 12.24
C LEU A 160 46.18 23.96 11.56
N ILE A 161 45.48 24.12 10.43
CA ILE A 161 45.15 25.43 9.87
C ILE A 161 43.63 25.56 9.94
N ASN A 162 43.12 26.51 10.74
CA ASN A 162 41.75 26.51 11.27
C ASN A 162 41.44 25.15 11.94
N ASP A 163 40.33 24.52 11.55
CA ASP A 163 39.93 23.18 12.01
C ASP A 163 40.50 22.05 11.15
N ARG A 164 41.22 22.38 10.06
CA ARG A 164 41.79 21.39 9.14
C ARG A 164 43.15 20.90 9.65
N GLY A 165 43.20 19.62 10.02
CA GLY A 165 44.45 18.96 10.44
C GLY A 165 45.31 18.49 9.28
N PHE A 166 46.57 18.92 9.27
CA PHE A 166 47.64 18.48 8.37
C PHE A 166 48.62 17.51 9.02
N TRP A 167 48.44 17.31 10.32
CA TRP A 167 49.01 16.25 11.12
C TRP A 167 48.04 16.03 12.29
N ASN A 168 47.12 15.07 12.15
CA ASN A 168 46.16 14.71 13.19
C ASN A 168 46.25 13.20 13.47
N GLN A 169 46.53 12.86 14.72
CA GLN A 169 46.70 11.48 15.19
C GLN A 169 45.34 10.89 15.58
N SER A 170 44.68 10.26 14.62
CA SER A 170 44.03 8.97 14.91
C SER A 170 44.85 7.91 14.18
N GLU A 171 45.36 6.91 14.90
CA GLU A 171 45.93 5.73 14.24
C GLU A 171 44.89 5.20 13.26
N LEU A 172 45.22 5.11 11.96
CA LEU A 172 44.45 4.24 11.09
C LEU A 172 44.64 2.85 11.68
N LEU A 173 43.61 2.31 12.32
CA LEU A 173 43.66 0.95 12.82
C LEU A 173 43.99 0.04 11.63
N THR A 174 45.00 -0.80 11.79
CA THR A 174 45.33 -1.80 10.78
C THR A 174 45.23 -3.18 11.38
N GLU A 175 44.66 -4.09 10.61
CA GLU A 175 44.56 -5.51 10.96
C GLU A 175 45.29 -6.31 9.87
N GLY A 176 46.53 -6.69 10.17
CA GLY A 176 47.41 -7.32 9.19
C GLY A 176 47.65 -6.45 7.94
N ASN A 177 47.21 -6.93 6.79
CA ASN A 177 47.35 -6.27 5.48
C ASN A 177 46.16 -5.35 5.13
N TYR A 178 45.31 -5.00 6.08
CA TYR A 178 44.13 -4.16 5.85
C TYR A 178 44.15 -2.91 6.74
N ILE A 179 43.56 -1.84 6.21
CA ILE A 179 43.22 -0.58 6.88
C ILE A 179 41.75 -0.68 7.30
N VAL A 180 41.47 -0.43 8.57
CA VAL A 180 40.11 -0.46 9.13
C VAL A 180 39.46 0.91 8.99
N LEU A 181 38.34 0.94 8.27
CA LEU A 181 37.43 2.08 8.19
C LEU A 181 36.47 2.00 9.38
N GLU A 182 36.96 2.39 10.57
CA GLU A 182 36.31 2.14 11.88
C GLU A 182 34.82 2.49 11.92
N GLN A 183 34.43 3.66 11.40
CA GLN A 183 33.04 4.14 11.40
C GLN A 183 32.06 3.17 10.72
N ASN A 184 32.56 2.30 9.83
CA ASN A 184 31.75 1.39 9.03
C ASN A 184 32.07 -0.08 9.28
N GLN A 185 33.13 -0.39 10.05
CA GLN A 185 33.68 -1.75 10.18
C GLN A 185 34.06 -2.38 8.83
N TRP A 186 34.55 -1.59 7.87
CA TRP A 186 35.06 -2.10 6.59
C TRP A 186 36.58 -2.15 6.56
N TYR A 187 37.12 -3.10 5.82
CA TYR A 187 38.54 -3.41 5.75
C TYR A 187 39.01 -3.23 4.32
N MET A 188 39.81 -2.19 4.09
CA MET A 188 40.41 -1.90 2.80
C MET A 188 41.83 -2.49 2.76
N PRO A 189 42.23 -3.21 1.71
CA PRO A 189 43.60 -3.73 1.63
C PRO A 189 44.62 -2.60 1.57
N LYS A 190 45.76 -2.76 2.25
CA LYS A 190 46.92 -1.87 2.13
C LYS A 190 47.42 -1.91 0.68
N SER A 191 47.20 -0.83 -0.07
CA SER A 191 47.54 -0.75 -1.49
C SER A 191 47.74 0.70 -1.93
N ASP A 192 48.73 0.94 -2.78
CA ASP A 192 48.92 2.24 -3.45
C ASP A 192 47.89 2.46 -4.58
N GLN A 193 47.11 1.43 -4.93
CA GLN A 193 46.14 1.46 -6.03
C GLN A 193 44.69 1.66 -5.57
N LEU A 194 44.42 1.56 -4.28
CA LEU A 194 43.10 1.78 -3.68
C LEU A 194 43.27 2.45 -2.32
N TYR A 195 42.82 3.71 -2.21
CA TYR A 195 42.85 4.44 -0.95
C TYR A 195 41.51 5.14 -0.67
N TYR A 196 41.21 5.36 0.61
CA TYR A 196 40.02 6.09 1.06
C TYR A 196 40.43 7.45 1.63
N ASP A 197 39.83 8.52 1.12
CA ASP A 197 39.94 9.88 1.66
C ASP A 197 38.83 10.10 2.70
N PRO A 198 39.16 10.13 4.00
CA PRO A 198 38.17 10.30 5.07
C PRO A 198 37.56 11.70 5.10
N PHE A 199 38.21 12.73 4.52
CA PHE A 199 37.71 14.10 4.54
C PHE A 199 36.63 14.30 3.49
N ASN A 200 36.88 13.83 2.27
CA ASN A 200 35.91 13.92 1.17
C ASN A 200 34.97 12.71 1.11
N LYS A 201 35.18 11.69 1.95
CA LYS A 201 34.44 10.43 2.01
C LYS A 201 34.43 9.70 0.66
N LYS A 202 35.56 9.74 -0.05
CA LYS A 202 35.74 9.19 -1.41
C LYS A 202 36.84 8.15 -1.47
N PHE A 203 36.68 7.19 -2.37
CA PHE A 203 37.70 6.23 -2.73
C PHE A 203 38.38 6.63 -4.04
N ASN A 204 39.68 6.44 -4.07
CA ASN A 204 40.52 6.64 -5.23
C ASN A 204 41.07 5.30 -5.70
N VAL A 205 41.00 5.07 -7.01
CA VAL A 205 41.27 3.78 -7.62
C VAL A 205 42.22 3.96 -8.80
N SER A 206 43.27 3.15 -8.87
CA SER A 206 44.22 3.13 -9.99
C SER A 206 44.70 1.71 -10.31
N PHE A 207 43.77 0.80 -10.59
CA PHE A 207 44.08 -0.55 -11.04
C PHE A 207 44.38 -0.62 -12.54
N GLU A 208 45.32 -1.48 -12.93
CA GLU A 208 45.56 -1.82 -14.35
C GLU A 208 44.52 -2.83 -14.86
N ASP A 209 44.45 -3.04 -16.19
CA ASP A 209 43.46 -3.92 -16.81
C ASP A 209 43.45 -5.32 -16.16
N LYS A 210 42.26 -5.75 -15.74
CA LYS A 210 41.96 -7.03 -15.02
C LYS A 210 42.37 -7.10 -13.54
N GLN A 211 42.97 -6.06 -12.97
CA GLN A 211 43.19 -5.97 -11.52
C GLN A 211 41.94 -5.48 -10.79
N PHE A 212 41.73 -5.98 -9.58
CA PHE A 212 40.64 -5.55 -8.70
C PHE A 212 41.02 -5.81 -7.24
N ALA A 213 40.33 -5.16 -6.33
CA ALA A 213 40.43 -5.41 -4.89
C ALA A 213 39.04 -5.55 -4.26
N TYR A 214 39.00 -6.16 -3.08
CA TYR A 214 37.82 -6.22 -2.23
C TYR A 214 38.03 -5.37 -0.99
N VAL A 215 37.08 -4.48 -0.72
CA VAL A 215 36.91 -3.88 0.61
C VAL A 215 35.92 -4.78 1.35
N THR A 216 36.34 -5.41 2.44
CA THR A 216 35.53 -6.46 3.12
C THR A 216 34.90 -5.94 4.41
N HIS A 217 33.66 -6.34 4.69
CA HIS A 217 32.98 -5.95 5.92
C HIS A 217 33.36 -6.87 7.09
N ARG A 218 33.50 -6.30 8.30
CA ARG A 218 33.78 -6.91 9.63
C ARG A 218 35.07 -7.70 9.82
N GLU A 219 35.81 -8.05 8.77
CA GLU A 219 37.13 -8.65 8.90
C GLU A 219 38.01 -8.39 7.66
N GLY A 220 39.33 -8.31 7.84
CA GLY A 220 40.33 -8.12 6.79
C GLY A 220 40.76 -9.42 6.10
N ASN A 221 39.87 -10.02 5.28
CA ASN A 221 40.18 -11.28 4.60
C ASN A 221 39.41 -11.44 3.28
N ALA A 222 40.06 -11.41 2.12
CA ALA A 222 39.39 -11.61 0.83
C ALA A 222 39.36 -13.07 0.31
N ALA A 223 39.72 -14.08 1.12
CA ALA A 223 39.75 -15.48 0.67
C ALA A 223 38.36 -16.11 0.50
N PHE A 224 37.35 -15.63 1.25
CA PHE A 224 35.93 -16.04 1.25
C PHE A 224 35.63 -17.55 1.38
N SER A 225 36.61 -18.43 1.47
CA SER A 225 36.45 -19.90 1.47
C SER A 225 35.85 -20.46 2.76
N ALA A 226 36.04 -19.77 3.88
CA ALA A 226 35.45 -20.08 5.18
C ALA A 226 34.51 -18.96 5.62
N GLN A 227 33.52 -19.31 6.44
CA GLN A 227 32.62 -18.34 7.09
C GLN A 227 33.46 -17.34 7.92
N PRO A 228 33.15 -16.04 7.86
CA PRO A 228 33.87 -15.04 8.64
C PRO A 228 33.60 -15.24 10.14
N ALA A 229 34.44 -14.66 10.98
CA ALA A 229 34.28 -14.77 12.44
C ALA A 229 33.01 -14.08 12.97
N SER A 230 32.48 -13.09 12.24
CA SER A 230 31.28 -12.34 12.60
C SER A 230 30.41 -12.07 11.36
N PRO A 231 29.77 -13.11 10.80
CA PRO A 231 28.96 -12.94 9.61
C PRO A 231 27.69 -12.14 9.93
N VAL A 232 27.04 -11.62 8.90
CA VAL A 232 25.70 -11.07 9.02
C VAL A 232 24.72 -12.23 9.03
N ALA A 233 23.95 -12.40 10.10
CA ALA A 233 22.94 -13.44 10.19
C ALA A 233 21.79 -13.15 9.22
N VAL A 234 21.21 -14.20 8.65
CA VAL A 234 20.03 -14.11 7.80
C VAL A 234 18.91 -14.90 8.48
N HIS A 235 17.76 -14.28 8.66
CA HIS A 235 16.60 -14.86 9.34
C HIS A 235 15.36 -14.95 8.45
N ASP A 236 15.42 -14.33 7.27
CA ASP A 236 14.31 -14.24 6.31
C ASP A 236 14.62 -15.10 5.08
N ASP A 237 13.58 -15.58 4.39
CA ASP A 237 13.70 -16.32 3.13
C ASP A 237 14.05 -15.42 1.93
N THR A 238 14.11 -14.10 2.17
CA THR A 238 14.47 -13.09 1.16
C THR A 238 15.41 -12.02 1.72
N LEU A 239 16.18 -11.42 0.81
CA LEU A 239 17.14 -10.37 1.14
C LEU A 239 17.03 -9.21 0.16
N SER A 240 16.46 -8.10 0.62
CA SER A 240 16.41 -6.84 -0.12
C SER A 240 17.74 -6.11 0.03
N VAL A 241 18.36 -5.78 -1.10
CA VAL A 241 19.68 -5.17 -1.19
C VAL A 241 19.56 -3.88 -1.96
N CYS A 242 20.06 -2.78 -1.38
CA CYS A 242 20.23 -1.52 -2.08
C CYS A 242 21.71 -1.11 -2.02
N PHE A 243 22.28 -0.77 -3.18
CA PHE A 243 23.66 -0.31 -3.27
C PHE A 243 23.72 0.99 -4.07
N GLN A 244 24.01 2.11 -3.40
CA GLN A 244 24.01 3.45 -3.98
C GLN A 244 25.33 4.18 -3.75
N GLY A 245 25.68 5.03 -4.70
CA GLY A 245 26.87 5.86 -4.64
C GLY A 245 27.14 6.61 -5.93
N GLU A 246 28.24 7.33 -5.95
CA GLU A 246 28.73 8.05 -7.13
C GLU A 246 29.98 7.34 -7.65
N LYS A 247 30.15 7.28 -8.97
CA LYS A 247 31.39 6.76 -9.56
C LYS A 247 31.65 7.39 -10.90
N GLU A 248 32.93 7.50 -11.24
CA GLU A 248 33.33 7.78 -12.61
C GLU A 248 33.04 6.58 -13.54
N ASN A 249 32.88 6.86 -14.84
CA ASN A 249 32.53 5.83 -15.83
C ASN A 249 33.60 4.74 -15.97
N SER A 250 34.87 5.08 -15.72
CA SER A 250 36.02 4.18 -15.79
C SER A 250 36.22 3.30 -14.55
N VAL A 251 35.40 3.47 -13.51
CA VAL A 251 35.43 2.65 -12.29
C VAL A 251 34.27 1.65 -12.32
N ASP A 252 34.55 0.37 -12.06
CA ASP A 252 33.55 -0.68 -11.85
C ASP A 252 33.51 -1.02 -10.36
N VAL A 253 32.35 -0.77 -9.75
CA VAL A 253 32.09 -0.97 -8.31
C VAL A 253 30.90 -1.91 -8.18
N ARG A 254 31.09 -3.00 -7.44
CA ARG A 254 30.05 -4.01 -7.19
C ARG A 254 30.03 -4.44 -5.73
N LEU A 255 28.85 -4.65 -5.18
CA LEU A 255 28.65 -5.29 -3.90
C LEU A 255 28.57 -6.80 -4.12
N ALA A 256 29.53 -7.54 -3.59
CA ALA A 256 29.52 -9.00 -3.52
C ALA A 256 28.89 -9.44 -2.19
N ILE A 257 27.90 -10.33 -2.28
CA ILE A 257 27.19 -10.93 -1.15
C ILE A 257 27.52 -12.42 -1.17
N VAL A 258 28.32 -12.86 -0.21
CA VAL A 258 28.81 -14.25 -0.14
C VAL A 258 27.96 -15.02 0.86
N PHE A 259 27.38 -16.14 0.42
CA PHE A 259 26.49 -16.98 1.23
C PHE A 259 27.24 -18.16 1.84
N TYR A 260 26.90 -18.48 3.09
CA TYR A 260 27.47 -19.59 3.85
C TYR A 260 26.37 -20.50 4.42
N GLN A 261 26.65 -21.81 4.40
CA GLN A 261 25.88 -22.86 5.07
C GLN A 261 26.88 -23.74 5.83
N ASP A 262 26.62 -24.00 7.11
CA ASP A 262 27.48 -24.82 7.99
C ASP A 262 28.98 -24.50 7.92
N GLY A 263 29.32 -23.20 7.88
CA GLY A 263 30.70 -22.73 7.84
C GLY A 263 31.36 -22.72 6.45
N LYS A 264 30.68 -23.21 5.40
CA LYS A 264 31.20 -23.31 4.04
C LYS A 264 30.54 -22.34 3.09
N LYS A 265 31.33 -21.76 2.19
CA LYS A 265 30.81 -20.93 1.10
C LYS A 265 30.00 -21.80 0.13
N VAL A 266 28.77 -21.38 -0.16
CA VAL A 266 27.86 -22.06 -1.08
C VAL A 266 27.57 -21.24 -2.33
N GLY A 267 27.64 -19.91 -2.24
CA GLY A 267 27.34 -19.03 -3.38
C GLY A 267 27.88 -17.62 -3.23
N THR A 268 27.73 -16.82 -4.29
CA THR A 268 27.96 -15.37 -4.28
C THR A 268 27.03 -14.71 -5.27
N ASP A 269 26.35 -13.65 -4.85
CA ASP A 269 25.64 -12.72 -5.73
C ASP A 269 26.41 -11.40 -5.84
N GLU A 270 26.24 -10.69 -6.96
CA GLU A 270 26.85 -9.38 -7.20
C GLU A 270 25.82 -8.35 -7.63
N LEU A 271 25.87 -7.17 -7.00
CA LEU A 271 25.03 -6.03 -7.34
C LEU A 271 25.91 -4.86 -7.79
N LYS A 272 25.62 -4.30 -8.98
CA LYS A 272 26.31 -3.08 -9.46
C LYS A 272 25.87 -1.86 -8.65
N LEU A 273 26.78 -0.89 -8.47
CA LEU A 273 26.44 0.41 -7.87
C LEU A 273 25.23 1.05 -8.58
N ASN A 274 24.38 1.72 -7.79
CA ASN A 274 23.12 2.36 -8.17
C ASN A 274 22.03 1.39 -8.64
N ASN A 275 21.96 0.23 -8.00
CA ASN A 275 20.91 -0.76 -8.23
C ASN A 275 20.34 -1.30 -6.91
N LYS A 276 19.17 -1.91 -7.02
CA LYS A 276 18.52 -2.69 -5.98
C LYS A 276 18.34 -4.12 -6.46
N LYS A 277 18.24 -5.06 -5.53
CA LYS A 277 17.97 -6.46 -5.83
C LYS A 277 17.25 -7.14 -4.67
N LEU A 278 16.25 -7.96 -4.96
CA LEU A 278 15.67 -8.89 -4.00
C LEU A 278 16.24 -10.28 -4.29
N ILE A 279 16.89 -10.90 -3.31
CA ILE A 279 17.47 -12.24 -3.44
C ILE A 279 16.54 -13.21 -2.73
N HIS A 280 16.09 -14.25 -3.44
CA HIS A 280 15.31 -15.35 -2.86
C HIS A 280 16.24 -16.53 -2.54
N PHE A 281 16.07 -17.14 -1.38
CA PHE A 281 16.86 -18.30 -0.98
C PHE A 281 16.16 -19.61 -1.38
N GLN A 282 16.87 -20.49 -2.09
CA GLN A 282 16.38 -21.84 -2.43
C GLN A 282 16.90 -22.92 -1.47
N GLU A 283 17.96 -22.62 -0.71
CA GLU A 283 18.59 -23.50 0.28
C GLU A 283 18.71 -22.74 1.62
N GLU A 284 18.75 -23.46 2.74
CA GLU A 284 18.94 -22.86 4.07
C GLU A 284 20.35 -22.26 4.20
N TYR A 285 20.48 -20.94 4.13
CA TYR A 285 21.70 -20.21 4.49
C TYR A 285 21.55 -19.66 5.91
N ASN A 286 22.59 -19.82 6.74
CA ASN A 286 22.54 -19.28 8.10
C ASN A 286 23.21 -17.90 8.20
N SER A 287 24.00 -17.50 7.20
CA SER A 287 24.75 -16.24 7.27
C SER A 287 25.35 -15.77 5.94
N ILE A 288 25.66 -14.47 5.86
CA ILE A 288 26.29 -13.83 4.71
C ILE A 288 27.50 -12.98 5.08
N ARG A 289 28.30 -12.67 4.07
CA ARG A 289 29.39 -11.71 4.15
C ARG A 289 29.33 -10.71 3.00
N LEU A 290 29.56 -9.44 3.32
CA LEU A 290 29.57 -8.34 2.36
C LEU A 290 31.00 -7.96 1.97
N ALA A 291 31.22 -7.68 0.69
CA ALA A 291 32.46 -7.12 0.18
C ALA A 291 32.20 -6.20 -1.01
N VAL A 292 32.88 -5.06 -1.11
CA VAL A 292 32.82 -4.19 -2.28
C VAL A 292 34.00 -4.52 -3.20
N ARG A 293 33.70 -5.05 -4.38
CA ARG A 293 34.67 -5.30 -5.44
C ARG A 293 34.87 -4.02 -6.25
N VAL A 294 36.12 -3.60 -6.40
CA VAL A 294 36.48 -2.36 -7.11
C VAL A 294 37.54 -2.66 -8.16
N SER A 295 37.36 -2.11 -9.36
CA SER A 295 38.36 -2.13 -10.45
C SER A 295 38.30 -0.88 -11.32
N GLY A 296 39.35 -0.64 -12.11
CA GLY A 296 39.44 0.52 -13.01
C GLY A 296 40.26 1.68 -12.45
N LYS A 297 40.07 2.88 -13.01
CA LYS A 297 40.80 4.10 -12.64
C LYS A 297 39.84 5.27 -12.46
N GLY A 298 39.99 6.03 -11.38
CA GLY A 298 39.16 7.18 -11.07
C GLY A 298 38.69 7.20 -9.61
N GLU A 299 37.65 7.98 -9.37
CA GLU A 299 37.03 8.13 -8.05
C GLU A 299 35.66 7.45 -7.95
N PHE A 300 35.32 6.98 -6.75
CA PHE A 300 33.96 6.63 -6.39
C PHE A 300 33.64 6.98 -4.93
N LYS A 301 32.36 7.16 -4.63
CA LYS A 301 31.80 7.38 -3.30
C LYS A 301 30.69 6.37 -3.07
N LEU A 302 30.58 5.89 -1.84
CA LEU A 302 29.46 5.06 -1.42
C LEU A 302 28.53 5.91 -0.56
N ASP A 303 27.24 5.87 -0.87
CA ASP A 303 26.22 6.56 -0.10
C ASP A 303 25.47 5.57 0.79
N ASP A 304 25.06 4.43 0.23
CA ASP A 304 24.28 3.42 0.93
C ASP A 304 24.69 1.99 0.56
N ILE A 305 24.84 1.16 1.59
CA ILE A 305 24.80 -0.30 1.49
C ILE A 305 23.69 -0.73 2.45
N ILE A 306 22.50 -1.05 1.95
CA ILE A 306 21.35 -1.39 2.80
C ILE A 306 20.94 -2.83 2.52
N ILE A 307 20.74 -3.61 3.59
CA ILE A 307 20.25 -4.98 3.55
C ILE A 307 19.05 -5.08 4.49
N ASN A 308 17.87 -5.44 3.98
CA ASN A 308 16.60 -5.52 4.74
C ASN A 308 16.36 -4.25 5.59
N ASN A 309 16.50 -3.07 4.97
CA ASN A 309 16.42 -1.75 5.61
C ASN A 309 17.41 -1.52 6.77
N VAL A 310 18.45 -2.34 6.91
CA VAL A 310 19.57 -2.12 7.84
C VAL A 310 20.76 -1.57 7.05
N SER A 311 21.28 -0.42 7.46
CA SER A 311 22.45 0.17 6.82
C SER A 311 23.74 -0.53 7.25
N TYR A 312 24.62 -0.72 6.28
CA TYR A 312 25.97 -1.23 6.43
C TYR A 312 27.06 -0.22 6.05
N TRP A 313 26.66 1.02 5.76
CA TRP A 313 27.56 2.10 5.38
C TRP A 313 27.06 3.44 5.92
N TRP A 314 27.95 4.16 6.60
CA TRP A 314 27.72 5.41 7.31
C TRP A 314 28.67 6.50 6.82
N VAL A 315 28.09 7.65 6.46
CA VAL A 315 28.81 8.82 5.95
C VAL A 315 28.27 10.14 6.52
N HIS A 316 27.35 10.09 7.48
CA HIS A 316 26.66 11.29 7.99
C HIS A 316 27.29 11.81 9.28
N ASP A 317 27.36 13.13 9.40
CA ASP A 317 27.68 13.81 10.66
C ASP A 317 26.37 14.42 11.17
N VAL A 318 25.74 13.79 12.16
CA VAL A 318 24.35 14.10 12.53
C VAL A 318 24.32 15.14 13.66
N GLU A 319 23.62 16.26 13.42
CA GLU A 319 23.43 17.33 14.41
C GLU A 319 22.12 17.15 15.21
N VAL A 320 22.21 17.24 16.54
CA VAL A 320 21.06 17.10 17.45
C VAL A 320 20.17 18.35 17.34
N THR A 321 18.96 18.17 16.83
CA THR A 321 17.97 19.27 16.76
C THR A 321 17.12 19.37 18.02
N VAL A 322 16.76 18.23 18.64
CA VAL A 322 15.98 18.21 19.88
C VAL A 322 16.62 17.22 20.87
N PRO A 323 17.00 17.67 22.08
CA PRO A 323 17.63 16.81 23.07
C PRO A 323 16.61 15.86 23.72
N LYS A 324 17.10 14.70 24.18
CA LYS A 324 16.30 13.69 24.87
C LYS A 324 15.62 14.26 26.11
N MET A 325 14.29 14.16 26.19
CA MET A 325 13.57 14.43 27.42
C MET A 325 13.65 13.25 28.39
N THR A 326 14.01 13.52 29.65
CA THR A 326 13.95 12.51 30.72
C THR A 326 12.58 12.59 31.40
N VAL A 327 11.81 11.50 31.33
CA VAL A 327 10.47 11.41 31.92
C VAL A 327 10.50 10.41 33.07
N ASP A 328 9.99 10.81 34.23
CA ASP A 328 9.72 9.92 35.35
C ASP A 328 8.25 9.51 35.32
N ALA A 329 8.00 8.23 35.06
CA ALA A 329 6.68 7.64 34.89
C ALA A 329 6.71 6.16 35.31
N PRO A 330 5.62 5.62 35.88
CA PRO A 330 5.57 4.25 36.39
C PRO A 330 5.64 3.20 35.27
N VAL A 331 5.08 3.49 34.10
CA VAL A 331 5.11 2.59 32.93
C VAL A 331 5.90 3.25 31.82
N LYS A 332 6.89 2.52 31.28
CA LYS A 332 7.75 2.99 30.18
C LYS A 332 7.95 1.86 29.18
N TYR A 333 7.62 2.12 27.93
CA TYR A 333 7.89 1.22 26.81
C TYR A 333 8.98 1.82 25.94
N ALA A 334 10.12 1.14 25.84
CA ALA A 334 11.20 1.54 24.95
C ALA A 334 10.97 1.00 23.53
N LEU A 335 11.11 1.87 22.54
CA LEU A 335 10.87 1.59 21.14
C LEU A 335 12.21 1.58 20.38
N ASN A 336 12.60 0.40 19.91
CA ASN A 336 13.85 0.13 19.20
C ASN A 336 13.59 -0.70 17.93
N GLU A 337 14.64 -1.24 17.30
CA GLU A 337 14.53 -2.06 16.08
C GLU A 337 13.68 -3.31 16.22
N HIS A 338 13.54 -3.84 17.45
CA HIS A 338 12.74 -5.02 17.75
C HIS A 338 11.31 -4.67 18.18
N SER A 339 11.10 -3.53 18.85
CA SER A 339 9.78 -3.10 19.32
C SER A 339 9.07 -2.10 18.41
N LEU A 340 9.69 -1.65 17.32
CA LEU A 340 9.03 -0.92 16.23
C LEU A 340 8.85 -1.84 15.03
N LYS A 341 7.60 -2.04 14.61
CA LYS A 341 7.24 -2.85 13.44
C LYS A 341 6.80 -1.96 12.28
N GLY A 342 7.11 -2.39 11.06
CA GLY A 342 6.70 -1.73 9.80
C GLY A 342 7.86 -1.08 9.05
N TRP A 343 8.94 -0.68 9.75
CA TRP A 343 10.10 -0.08 9.08
C TRP A 343 10.84 -1.07 8.19
N GLN A 344 10.80 -2.36 8.49
CA GLN A 344 11.41 -3.43 7.67
C GLN A 344 10.76 -3.57 6.29
N GLU A 345 9.50 -3.14 6.16
CA GLU A 345 8.68 -3.26 4.95
C GLU A 345 8.64 -1.94 4.15
N SER A 346 9.31 -0.89 4.65
CA SER A 346 9.28 0.47 4.09
C SER A 346 10.03 0.67 2.75
N ASN A 347 10.59 -0.38 2.15
CA ASN A 347 11.35 -0.32 0.88
C ASN A 347 12.47 0.77 0.84
N ASN A 348 13.25 0.88 1.91
CA ASN A 348 14.26 1.92 2.20
C ASN A 348 13.68 3.31 2.58
N GLY A 349 12.40 3.41 2.94
CA GLY A 349 11.79 4.63 3.47
C GLY A 349 12.29 4.95 4.88
N VAL A 350 12.38 3.94 5.74
CA VAL A 350 12.97 4.02 7.09
C VAL A 350 14.05 2.95 7.25
N ILE A 351 15.27 3.37 7.58
CA ILE A 351 16.47 2.54 7.63
C ILE A 351 17.04 2.54 9.04
N TYR A 352 17.38 1.36 9.58
CA TYR A 352 18.04 1.24 10.87
C TYR A 352 19.57 1.22 10.73
N HIS A 353 20.26 1.99 11.56
CA HIS A 353 21.72 2.08 11.63
C HIS A 353 22.22 1.42 12.92
N PRO A 354 22.67 0.16 12.88
CA PRO A 354 22.88 -0.65 14.08
C PRO A 354 24.02 -0.14 14.98
N TRP A 355 25.06 0.47 14.40
CA TRP A 355 26.21 0.98 15.15
C TRP A 355 25.89 2.25 15.93
N ASN A 356 25.00 3.07 15.39
CA ASN A 356 24.57 4.31 15.99
C ASN A 356 23.27 4.15 16.81
N GLN A 357 22.63 2.97 16.70
CA GLN A 357 21.34 2.63 17.30
C GLN A 357 20.27 3.69 17.01
N LEU A 358 20.18 4.10 15.75
CA LEU A 358 19.24 5.13 15.29
C LEU A 358 18.55 4.71 14.00
N PHE A 359 17.40 5.31 13.75
CA PHE A 359 16.67 5.18 12.50
C PHE A 359 16.90 6.42 11.63
N GLN A 360 16.89 6.23 10.32
CA GLN A 360 16.93 7.26 9.30
C GLN A 360 15.64 7.20 8.48
N SER A 361 14.93 8.31 8.38
CA SER A 361 13.86 8.48 7.40
C SER A 361 14.42 9.08 6.11
N LYS A 362 14.02 8.52 4.96
CA LYS A 362 14.29 9.05 3.61
C LYS A 362 13.02 9.54 2.90
N LEU A 363 11.94 9.71 3.66
CA LEU A 363 10.65 10.22 3.18
C LEU A 363 10.77 11.71 2.83
N LYS A 364 10.00 12.20 1.86
CA LYS A 364 9.98 13.61 1.45
C LYS A 364 8.57 14.08 1.11
N GLY A 365 8.31 15.37 1.33
CA GLY A 365 7.02 15.97 0.98
C GLY A 365 5.89 15.34 1.78
N GLN A 366 4.88 14.79 1.11
CA GLN A 366 3.71 14.18 1.75
C GLN A 366 3.90 12.69 2.06
N GLU A 367 5.08 12.11 1.82
CA GLU A 367 5.38 10.74 2.20
C GLU A 367 5.31 10.56 3.72
N PHE A 368 4.64 9.48 4.16
CA PHE A 368 4.58 9.10 5.56
C PHE A 368 4.62 7.58 5.71
N ILE A 369 4.96 7.11 6.92
CA ILE A 369 4.77 5.71 7.31
C ILE A 369 4.27 5.66 8.76
N HIS A 370 3.39 4.71 9.06
CA HIS A 370 3.02 4.37 10.43
C HIS A 370 3.81 3.15 10.90
N LEU A 371 4.49 3.30 12.03
CA LEU A 371 5.20 2.22 12.72
C LEU A 371 4.40 1.79 13.94
N THR A 372 4.22 0.49 14.11
CA THR A 372 3.46 -0.05 15.25
C THR A 372 4.37 -0.32 16.43
N ALA A 373 3.96 0.13 17.62
CA ALA A 373 4.66 -0.15 18.86
C ALA A 373 4.33 -1.56 19.37
N GLN A 374 5.34 -2.41 19.53
CA GLN A 374 5.23 -3.79 19.99
C GLN A 374 6.07 -4.05 21.24
N HIS A 375 5.74 -5.12 21.96
CA HIS A 375 6.56 -5.56 23.08
C HIS A 375 7.91 -6.09 22.58
N PHE A 376 8.99 -5.82 23.32
CA PHE A 376 10.34 -6.22 22.91
C PHE A 376 10.51 -7.76 22.77
N ASN A 377 9.76 -8.55 23.54
CA ASN A 377 9.90 -10.01 23.61
C ASN A 377 8.76 -10.78 22.93
N THR A 378 7.72 -10.11 22.44
CA THR A 378 6.54 -10.76 21.82
C THR A 378 6.14 -9.98 20.58
N SER A 379 5.56 -10.65 19.58
CA SER A 379 5.01 -9.98 18.38
C SER A 379 3.68 -9.27 18.66
N GLU A 380 3.34 -9.05 19.93
CA GLU A 380 2.10 -8.42 20.37
C GLU A 380 2.29 -6.90 20.43
N ASN A 381 1.29 -6.17 19.97
CA ASN A 381 1.26 -4.71 20.09
C ASN A 381 1.28 -4.31 21.57
N ILE A 382 1.92 -3.19 21.88
CA ILE A 382 1.82 -2.60 23.22
C ILE A 382 0.37 -2.16 23.41
N SER A 383 -0.33 -2.87 24.27
CA SER A 383 -1.75 -2.67 24.56
C SER A 383 -1.95 -2.35 26.04
N VAL A 384 -2.57 -1.21 26.31
CA VAL A 384 -2.84 -0.71 27.66
C VAL A 384 -4.34 -0.79 27.92
N ALA A 385 -4.74 -1.64 28.86
CA ALA A 385 -6.13 -1.73 29.30
C ALA A 385 -6.58 -0.39 29.90
N VAL A 386 -7.80 0.04 29.55
CA VAL A 386 -8.36 1.31 30.02
C VAL A 386 -9.14 1.10 31.32
N ASP A 387 -8.76 1.82 32.37
CA ASP A 387 -9.56 2.07 33.55
C ASP A 387 -10.36 3.37 33.36
N HIS A 388 -11.68 3.26 33.34
CA HIS A 388 -12.59 4.36 33.09
C HIS A 388 -12.73 5.32 34.28
N ASP A 389 -12.22 4.94 35.46
CA ASP A 389 -12.16 5.78 36.66
C ASP A 389 -10.82 6.53 36.78
N SER A 390 -9.97 6.42 35.74
CA SER A 390 -8.65 7.03 35.67
C SER A 390 -8.51 8.07 34.55
N THR A 391 -7.46 8.87 34.68
CA THR A 391 -6.91 9.79 33.68
C THR A 391 -5.49 9.35 33.36
N TYR A 392 -5.09 9.51 32.11
CA TYR A 392 -3.79 9.05 31.63
C TYR A 392 -2.93 10.24 31.26
N VAL A 393 -1.75 10.36 31.87
CA VAL A 393 -0.71 11.26 31.39
C VAL A 393 0.24 10.45 30.53
N ILE A 394 0.16 10.64 29.21
CA ILE A 394 1.03 9.99 28.23
C ILE A 394 2.07 10.99 27.77
N THR A 395 3.33 10.57 27.72
CA THR A 395 4.46 11.42 27.33
C THR A 395 5.37 10.63 26.40
N PRO A 396 5.18 10.73 25.08
CA PRO A 396 6.15 10.24 24.13
C PRO A 396 7.47 10.99 24.31
N ALA A 397 8.60 10.30 24.34
CA ALA A 397 9.91 10.91 24.46
C ALA A 397 10.87 10.33 23.42
N GLY A 398 11.78 11.13 22.89
CA GLY A 398 12.76 10.68 21.90
C GLY A 398 13.69 11.79 21.43
N GLU A 399 14.72 11.39 20.70
CA GLU A 399 15.67 12.30 20.05
C GLU A 399 15.40 12.31 18.55
N VAL A 400 15.33 13.52 17.97
CA VAL A 400 15.18 13.74 16.54
C VAL A 400 16.29 14.66 16.03
N TYR A 401 16.66 14.43 14.78
CA TYR A 401 17.79 15.06 14.10
C TYR A 401 17.39 15.39 12.65
N GLU A 402 17.90 16.51 12.13
CA GLU A 402 17.76 16.91 10.71
C GLU A 402 16.32 17.01 10.19
N GLY A 403 15.43 17.75 10.88
CA GLY A 403 14.14 18.16 10.31
C GLY A 403 13.05 17.08 10.22
N ILE A 404 13.32 15.86 10.66
CA ILE A 404 12.32 14.78 10.75
C ILE A 404 11.20 15.16 11.73
N GLU A 405 9.99 14.71 11.40
CA GLU A 405 8.82 14.87 12.26
C GLU A 405 8.28 13.51 12.70
N LEU A 406 7.99 13.38 14.00
CA LEU A 406 7.44 12.19 14.61
C LEU A 406 6.20 12.54 15.40
N VAL A 407 5.10 11.85 15.12
CA VAL A 407 3.84 12.00 15.82
C VAL A 407 3.40 10.64 16.36
N VAL A 408 3.01 10.58 17.63
CA VAL A 408 2.53 9.34 18.24
C VAL A 408 1.02 9.38 18.35
N TYR A 409 0.36 8.32 17.90
CA TYR A 409 -1.07 8.14 18.05
C TYR A 409 -1.37 7.13 19.16
N ALA A 410 -2.30 7.47 20.05
CA ALA A 410 -2.94 6.54 20.95
C ALA A 410 -4.30 6.14 20.37
N VAL A 411 -4.45 4.88 19.97
CA VAL A 411 -5.61 4.35 19.26
C VAL A 411 -6.44 3.48 20.20
N GLY A 412 -7.69 3.84 20.45
CA GLY A 412 -8.60 3.09 21.31
C GLY A 412 -9.41 2.06 20.53
N TYR A 413 -9.61 0.88 21.14
CA TYR A 413 -10.32 -0.25 20.54
C TYR A 413 -11.48 -0.74 21.39
N LYS A 414 -12.52 -1.23 20.71
CA LYS A 414 -13.67 -1.94 21.27
C LYS A 414 -13.99 -3.14 20.39
N ASN A 415 -14.02 -4.35 20.94
CA ASN A 415 -14.21 -5.59 20.15
C ASN A 415 -13.25 -5.66 18.95
N ASN A 416 -11.99 -5.26 19.15
CA ASN A 416 -10.94 -5.16 18.12
C ASN A 416 -11.25 -4.20 16.95
N LYS A 417 -12.22 -3.30 17.11
CA LYS A 417 -12.46 -2.19 16.16
C LYS A 417 -12.05 -0.88 16.79
N GLN A 418 -11.31 -0.08 16.03
CA GLN A 418 -10.95 1.28 16.43
C GLN A 418 -12.22 2.10 16.69
N ASN A 419 -12.30 2.76 17.85
CA ASN A 419 -13.43 3.62 18.21
C ASN A 419 -13.00 5.07 18.56
N GLU A 420 -11.71 5.31 18.81
CA GLU A 420 -11.13 6.63 19.03
C GLU A 420 -9.64 6.66 18.69
N ILE A 421 -9.09 7.85 18.51
CA ILE A 421 -7.67 8.09 18.28
C ILE A 421 -7.28 9.46 18.84
N HIS A 422 -6.09 9.56 19.41
CA HIS A 422 -5.54 10.79 19.98
C HIS A 422 -4.13 11.03 19.45
N GLN A 423 -3.88 12.23 18.93
CA GLN A 423 -2.55 12.65 18.50
C GLN A 423 -1.73 13.16 19.69
N LEU A 424 -0.48 12.71 19.77
CA LEU A 424 0.47 13.03 20.83
C LEU A 424 1.76 13.57 20.21
N GLU A 425 2.12 14.79 20.58
CA GLU A 425 3.38 15.42 20.16
C GLU A 425 4.57 14.79 20.88
N LEU A 426 5.66 14.59 20.15
CA LEU A 426 6.89 14.04 20.70
C LEU A 426 7.49 15.01 21.72
N ASN A 427 7.93 14.48 22.87
CA ASN A 427 8.51 15.23 23.98
C ASN A 427 7.52 16.19 24.67
N GLU A 428 6.21 16.03 24.49
CA GLU A 428 5.17 16.76 25.21
C GLU A 428 4.32 15.85 26.11
N LYS A 429 3.77 16.42 27.18
CA LYS A 429 2.84 15.71 28.07
C LYS A 429 1.41 15.87 27.55
N ALA A 430 0.70 14.77 27.41
CA ALA A 430 -0.70 14.71 27.04
C ALA A 430 -1.52 14.11 28.19
N GLU A 431 -2.49 14.85 28.72
CA GLU A 431 -3.50 14.29 29.63
C GLU A 431 -4.71 13.84 28.80
N LEU A 432 -5.09 12.57 28.93
CA LEU A 432 -6.16 11.92 28.17
C LEU A 432 -7.18 11.25 29.11
N ARG A 433 -8.43 11.23 28.64
CA ARG A 433 -9.52 10.40 29.19
C ARG A 433 -10.19 9.68 28.02
N PHE A 434 -10.08 8.35 28.01
CA PHE A 434 -10.64 7.52 26.94
C PHE A 434 -12.16 7.34 27.08
N LYS A 435 -12.83 6.98 25.98
CA LYS A 435 -14.27 6.72 25.96
C LYS A 435 -14.63 5.54 26.86
N LYS A 436 -15.85 5.55 27.39
CA LYS A 436 -16.36 4.52 28.33
C LYS A 436 -16.45 3.12 27.75
N ASP A 437 -16.40 2.98 26.44
CA ASP A 437 -16.50 1.70 25.75
C ASP A 437 -15.18 1.28 25.09
N THR A 438 -14.10 2.01 25.33
CA THR A 438 -12.74 1.67 24.92
C THR A 438 -12.16 0.67 25.90
N GLU A 439 -11.84 -0.53 25.42
CA GLU A 439 -11.35 -1.64 26.26
C GLU A 439 -9.84 -1.53 26.49
N HIS A 440 -9.10 -1.14 25.45
CA HIS A 440 -7.65 -0.97 25.48
C HIS A 440 -7.19 0.05 24.43
N VAL A 441 -5.94 0.49 24.58
CA VAL A 441 -5.29 1.47 23.71
C VAL A 441 -3.95 0.92 23.20
N GLU A 442 -3.72 1.06 21.90
CA GLU A 442 -2.46 0.74 21.24
C GLU A 442 -1.77 2.02 20.72
N PHE A 443 -0.49 1.90 20.33
CA PHE A 443 0.30 3.04 19.89
C PHE A 443 0.89 2.88 18.50
N LEU A 444 0.73 3.91 17.68
CA LEU A 444 1.31 4.04 16.35
C LEU A 444 2.21 5.27 16.29
N ILE A 445 3.28 5.21 15.51
CA ILE A 445 4.22 6.31 15.33
C ILE A 445 4.22 6.68 13.86
N ARG A 446 3.75 7.87 13.53
CA ARG A 446 3.94 8.47 12.21
C ARG A 446 5.34 9.01 12.09
N VAL A 447 6.00 8.63 11.01
CA VAL A 447 7.26 9.22 10.56
C VAL A 447 7.00 9.98 9.28
N THR A 448 7.41 11.25 9.26
CA THR A 448 7.37 12.14 8.09
C THR A 448 8.69 12.87 7.94
N GLU A 449 8.95 13.36 6.72
CA GLU A 449 10.18 14.06 6.34
C GLU A 449 11.45 13.21 6.47
N SER A 450 12.55 13.70 5.91
CA SER A 450 13.85 13.04 6.01
C SER A 450 14.57 13.46 7.28
N GLY A 451 15.38 12.57 7.87
CA GLY A 451 16.23 12.88 9.01
C GLY A 451 16.48 11.64 9.87
N PHE A 452 16.84 11.81 11.14
CA PHE A 452 17.17 10.69 12.02
C PHE A 452 16.42 10.74 13.35
N PHE A 453 16.17 9.58 13.96
CA PHE A 453 15.59 9.51 15.29
C PHE A 453 16.11 8.33 16.10
N LYS A 454 16.16 8.47 17.44
CA LYS A 454 16.53 7.38 18.34
C LYS A 454 15.96 7.53 19.75
N GLY A 455 16.04 6.45 20.52
CA GLY A 455 15.70 6.45 21.93
C GLY A 455 14.22 6.75 22.21
N LEU A 456 13.33 6.35 21.29
CA LEU A 456 11.89 6.55 21.44
C LEU A 456 11.33 5.78 22.63
N GLN A 457 10.43 6.40 23.38
CA GLN A 457 9.78 5.83 24.55
C GLN A 457 8.34 6.33 24.65
N ILE A 458 7.42 5.43 25.03
CA ILE A 458 6.06 5.80 25.45
C ILE A 458 6.02 5.69 26.97
N ASN A 459 5.83 6.84 27.64
CA ASN A 459 5.76 6.92 29.08
C ASN A 459 4.30 7.16 29.50
N ILE A 460 3.78 6.35 30.41
CA ILE A 460 2.37 6.41 30.82
C ILE A 460 2.28 6.50 32.33
N GLN A 461 1.49 7.45 32.80
CA GLN A 461 1.11 7.59 34.19
C GLN A 461 -0.41 7.59 34.31
N GLU A 462 -0.94 6.53 34.90
CA GLU A 462 -2.35 6.47 35.29
C GLU A 462 -2.55 7.22 36.61
N LYS A 463 -3.57 8.07 36.67
CA LYS A 463 -3.98 8.82 37.86
C LYS A 463 -5.48 8.66 38.07
N PRO A 464 -5.95 8.39 39.30
CA PRO A 464 -7.39 8.37 39.56
C PRO A 464 -7.99 9.73 39.21
N ILE A 465 -9.21 9.72 38.71
CA ILE A 465 -9.97 10.93 38.45
C ILE A 465 -10.12 11.74 39.75
N GLU A 466 -9.66 12.99 39.74
CA GLU A 466 -9.83 13.89 40.87
C GLU A 466 -11.23 14.53 40.86
N ILE A 467 -12.01 14.24 41.91
CA ILE A 467 -13.27 14.92 42.19
C ILE A 467 -12.93 16.24 42.90
N THR A 468 -13.13 17.36 42.20
CA THR A 468 -12.75 18.69 42.70
C THR A 468 -13.78 19.29 43.64
N ASN A 469 -15.03 18.85 43.53
CA ASN A 469 -16.12 19.22 44.42
C ASN A 469 -17.21 18.13 44.38
N SER A 470 -18.03 18.01 45.43
CA SER A 470 -19.17 17.08 45.42
C SER A 470 -20.31 17.57 46.28
N ALA A 471 -21.52 17.15 45.94
CA ALA A 471 -22.73 17.43 46.68
C ALA A 471 -23.58 16.17 46.82
N GLN A 472 -24.10 15.92 48.02
CA GLN A 472 -25.08 14.86 48.27
C GLN A 472 -26.35 15.51 48.81
N LEU A 473 -27.48 15.26 48.15
CA LEU A 473 -28.74 15.89 48.52
C LEU A 473 -29.37 15.16 49.71
N GLU A 474 -29.94 15.94 50.63
CA GLU A 474 -30.73 15.44 51.74
C GLU A 474 -32.08 14.89 51.23
N LEU A 475 -32.47 13.71 51.72
CA LEU A 475 -33.65 12.99 51.26
C LEU A 475 -34.78 12.98 52.31
N GLN A 476 -34.79 13.96 53.22
CA GLN A 476 -35.90 14.17 54.15
C GLN A 476 -37.08 14.77 53.42
N ALA A 477 -38.30 14.28 53.66
CA ALA A 477 -39.49 14.79 52.96
C ALA A 477 -39.74 16.30 53.16
N SER A 478 -39.24 16.89 54.25
CA SER A 478 -39.31 18.34 54.49
C SER A 478 -38.52 19.18 53.48
N ASP A 479 -37.48 18.60 52.87
CA ASP A 479 -36.64 19.27 51.88
C ASP A 479 -37.17 19.14 50.45
N TRP A 480 -38.34 18.54 50.25
CA TRP A 480 -38.89 18.29 48.92
C TRP A 480 -40.31 18.85 48.80
N PHE A 481 -40.53 19.64 47.75
CA PHE A 481 -41.81 20.29 47.52
C PHE A 481 -42.57 19.67 46.35
N ALA A 482 -43.78 19.19 46.64
CA ALA A 482 -44.76 18.80 45.64
C ALA A 482 -45.97 19.74 45.67
N SER A 483 -46.26 20.42 44.55
CA SER A 483 -47.41 21.34 44.43
C SER A 483 -48.75 20.59 44.47
N ALA A 484 -48.79 19.35 44.01
CA ALA A 484 -49.99 18.52 43.96
C ALA A 484 -50.08 17.56 45.17
N LYS A 485 -50.15 18.11 46.40
CA LYS A 485 -50.11 17.32 47.66
C LYS A 485 -51.17 16.20 47.79
N LYS A 486 -52.26 16.27 47.02
CA LYS A 486 -53.29 15.22 46.94
C LYS A 486 -52.90 14.05 46.02
N LEU A 487 -52.02 14.30 45.04
CA LEU A 487 -51.59 13.34 44.03
C LEU A 487 -50.19 12.79 44.29
N VAL A 488 -49.37 13.52 45.05
CA VAL A 488 -48.03 13.11 45.48
C VAL A 488 -47.90 13.37 46.96
N GLN A 489 -47.75 12.30 47.74
CA GLN A 489 -47.51 12.36 49.19
C GLN A 489 -46.07 11.91 49.46
N LEU A 490 -45.32 12.73 50.21
CA LEU A 490 -43.92 12.45 50.52
C LEU A 490 -43.76 12.11 52.00
N SER A 491 -42.91 11.14 52.30
CA SER A 491 -42.50 10.79 53.64
C SER A 491 -41.01 10.41 53.65
N THR A 492 -40.36 10.56 54.80
CA THR A 492 -39.00 10.04 54.98
C THR A 492 -39.09 8.57 55.37
N SER A 493 -38.36 7.68 54.66
CA SER A 493 -38.14 6.29 55.04
C SER A 493 -36.73 6.10 55.61
N GLU A 494 -36.45 4.96 56.25
CA GLU A 494 -35.08 4.62 56.72
C GLU A 494 -34.05 4.62 55.57
N LYS A 495 -34.52 4.45 54.32
CA LYS A 495 -33.67 4.34 53.13
C LYS A 495 -33.61 5.63 52.31
N GLY A 496 -34.39 6.67 52.62
CA GLY A 496 -34.36 7.96 51.92
C GLY A 496 -35.74 8.60 51.74
N LEU A 497 -35.98 9.22 50.57
CA LEU A 497 -37.23 9.92 50.25
C LEU A 497 -38.23 8.92 49.66
N ARG A 498 -39.35 8.69 50.35
CA ARG A 498 -40.45 7.88 49.84
C ARG A 498 -41.57 8.76 49.31
N GLY A 499 -42.13 8.39 48.16
CA GLY A 499 -43.27 9.07 47.56
C GLY A 499 -44.37 8.09 47.17
N LEU A 500 -45.61 8.39 47.57
CA LEU A 500 -46.81 7.74 47.06
C LEU A 500 -47.43 8.62 45.99
N VAL A 501 -47.54 8.09 44.77
CA VAL A 501 -48.00 8.81 43.58
C VAL A 501 -49.33 8.23 43.11
N ASN A 502 -50.29 9.09 42.80
CA ASN A 502 -51.57 8.73 42.20
C ASN A 502 -51.93 9.74 41.10
N ILE A 503 -51.27 9.63 39.95
CA ILE A 503 -51.40 10.54 38.82
C ILE A 503 -52.02 9.77 37.64
N GLU A 504 -53.00 10.38 36.98
CA GLU A 504 -53.65 9.81 35.80
C GLU A 504 -52.66 9.63 34.62
N ALA A 505 -52.89 8.61 33.79
CA ALA A 505 -52.08 8.34 32.61
C ALA A 505 -51.97 9.57 31.70
N GLY A 506 -50.76 9.87 31.20
CA GLY A 506 -50.45 11.04 30.38
C GLY A 506 -50.19 12.35 31.15
N LYS A 507 -50.43 12.39 32.47
CA LYS A 507 -50.08 13.53 33.34
C LYS A 507 -48.83 13.24 34.16
N ASN A 508 -48.16 14.29 34.63
CA ASN A 508 -46.99 14.21 35.50
C ASN A 508 -47.01 15.34 36.53
N SER A 509 -46.26 15.16 37.60
CA SER A 509 -46.01 16.17 38.62
C SER A 509 -44.51 16.30 38.85
N TYR A 510 -44.07 17.48 39.27
CA TYR A 510 -42.69 17.71 39.67
C TYR A 510 -42.59 17.79 41.21
N ILE A 511 -41.46 17.34 41.71
CA ILE A 511 -41.07 17.45 43.11
C ILE A 511 -39.72 18.16 43.12
N SER A 512 -39.64 19.37 43.66
CA SER A 512 -38.41 20.18 43.63
C SER A 512 -37.66 20.10 44.96
N TYR A 513 -36.33 19.98 44.92
CA TYR A 513 -35.48 19.97 46.11
C TYR A 513 -35.27 21.39 46.67
N LYS A 514 -35.52 21.56 47.97
CA LYS A 514 -35.44 22.79 48.80
C LYS A 514 -36.18 24.03 48.29
N GLU A 515 -36.87 23.93 47.16
CA GLU A 515 -37.69 25.01 46.62
C GLU A 515 -39.13 24.93 47.13
N THR A 516 -39.84 26.07 47.15
CA THR A 516 -41.25 26.13 47.59
C THR A 516 -42.24 26.17 46.41
N ASN A 517 -41.74 25.91 45.21
CA ASN A 517 -42.49 25.98 43.97
C ASN A 517 -41.93 24.99 42.92
N ASN A 518 -42.73 24.69 41.90
CA ASN A 518 -42.32 23.90 40.74
C ASN A 518 -42.22 24.75 39.45
N SER A 519 -42.11 26.09 39.58
CA SER A 519 -41.99 26.97 38.42
C SER A 519 -40.52 27.15 38.07
N PHE A 520 -40.05 26.39 37.09
CA PHE A 520 -38.65 26.47 36.65
C PHE A 520 -38.29 27.79 35.96
N LYS A 521 -39.22 28.74 35.80
CA LYS A 521 -38.91 30.12 35.37
C LYS A 521 -38.30 30.96 36.49
N MET A 522 -38.48 30.58 37.75
CA MET A 522 -37.91 31.30 38.89
C MET A 522 -36.50 30.78 39.21
N LEU A 523 -35.60 31.70 39.56
CA LEU A 523 -34.23 31.40 39.96
C LEU A 523 -34.18 30.57 41.25
N PRO A 524 -33.20 29.66 41.42
CA PRO A 524 -33.01 28.91 42.66
C PRO A 524 -32.92 29.85 43.87
N THR A 525 -33.64 29.51 44.94
CA THR A 525 -33.53 30.21 46.22
C THR A 525 -32.55 29.53 47.16
N HIS A 526 -32.21 28.27 46.87
CA HIS A 526 -31.24 27.48 47.61
C HIS A 526 -30.07 27.10 46.72
N HIS A 527 -28.86 27.31 47.25
CA HIS A 527 -27.62 26.95 46.59
C HIS A 527 -27.25 25.50 46.95
N ILE A 528 -27.11 24.64 45.93
CA ILE A 528 -26.64 23.25 46.11
C ILE A 528 -25.11 23.21 45.99
N MET A 529 -24.60 23.66 44.84
CA MET A 529 -23.18 23.89 44.59
C MET A 529 -23.03 24.87 43.42
N THR A 530 -21.88 25.56 43.33
CA THR A 530 -21.57 26.44 42.19
C THR A 530 -21.03 25.60 41.05
N MET A 531 -21.52 25.84 39.84
CA MET A 531 -21.03 25.19 38.62
C MET A 531 -19.86 26.00 38.03
N GLN A 532 -18.80 25.32 37.61
CA GLN A 532 -17.57 25.88 37.07
C GLN A 532 -17.50 25.66 35.55
N LYS A 533 -17.04 26.67 34.84
CA LYS A 533 -16.79 26.58 33.40
C LYS A 533 -15.61 25.64 33.12
N GLY A 534 -15.76 24.74 32.16
CA GLY A 534 -14.72 23.77 31.79
C GLY A 534 -14.61 22.57 32.73
N PHE A 535 -15.69 22.27 33.47
CA PHE A 535 -15.80 21.10 34.34
C PHE A 535 -16.95 20.18 33.87
N GLU A 536 -16.81 18.90 34.17
CA GLU A 536 -17.82 17.88 33.95
C GLU A 536 -18.49 17.53 35.28
N TYR A 537 -19.76 17.12 35.21
CA TYR A 537 -20.57 16.79 36.39
C TYR A 537 -21.19 15.41 36.25
N GLU A 538 -21.01 14.60 37.28
CA GLU A 538 -21.55 13.26 37.39
C GLU A 538 -22.74 13.26 38.36
N PHE A 539 -23.94 13.06 37.83
CA PHE A 539 -25.17 12.93 38.63
C PHE A 539 -25.53 11.46 38.81
N THR A 540 -25.59 10.99 40.05
CA THR A 540 -26.04 9.64 40.38
C THR A 540 -27.34 9.70 41.17
N VAL A 541 -28.41 9.10 40.63
CA VAL A 541 -29.69 8.97 41.31
C VAL A 541 -30.07 7.50 41.45
N LYS A 542 -30.15 7.00 42.69
CA LYS A 542 -30.47 5.60 43.00
C LYS A 542 -31.75 5.50 43.81
N GLY A 543 -32.57 4.50 43.52
CA GLY A 543 -33.87 4.29 44.15
C GLY A 543 -34.61 3.06 43.66
N LYS A 544 -35.87 2.91 44.06
CA LYS A 544 -36.81 1.90 43.57
C LYS A 544 -38.12 2.58 43.22
N ALA A 545 -38.80 2.10 42.21
CA ALA A 545 -40.15 2.53 41.85
C ALA A 545 -40.95 1.30 41.45
N ASP A 546 -42.24 1.28 41.77
CA ASP A 546 -43.17 0.25 41.29
C ASP A 546 -43.25 0.27 39.74
N GLU A 547 -43.64 -0.85 39.12
CA GLU A 547 -43.69 -0.99 37.65
C GLU A 547 -44.55 0.10 36.98
N ASP A 548 -45.62 0.54 37.66
CA ASP A 548 -46.56 1.56 37.17
C ASP A 548 -46.15 3.00 37.56
N VAL A 549 -44.95 3.22 38.10
CA VAL A 549 -44.44 4.54 38.51
C VAL A 549 -43.16 4.89 37.76
N ALA A 550 -43.20 5.97 37.01
CA ALA A 550 -42.00 6.52 36.37
C ALA A 550 -41.44 7.67 37.22
N VAL A 551 -40.16 7.57 37.59
CA VAL A 551 -39.40 8.63 38.27
C VAL A 551 -38.27 9.07 37.35
N ILE A 552 -38.31 10.33 36.90
CA ILE A 552 -37.30 10.92 36.02
C ILE A 552 -36.66 12.10 36.76
N PRO A 553 -35.42 11.95 37.26
CA PRO A 553 -34.70 13.07 37.85
C PRO A 553 -34.32 14.09 36.78
N MET A 554 -34.36 15.36 37.15
CA MET A 554 -34.20 16.50 36.26
C MET A 554 -33.15 17.43 36.84
N PHE A 555 -32.19 17.81 36.01
CA PHE A 555 -31.31 18.95 36.25
C PHE A 555 -31.88 20.18 35.55
N ILE A 556 -31.92 21.31 36.25
CA ILE A 556 -32.34 22.60 35.69
C ILE A 556 -31.27 23.63 36.03
N GLY A 557 -30.51 24.07 35.04
CA GLY A 557 -29.44 25.05 35.18
C GLY A 557 -29.86 26.47 34.81
N TYR A 558 -29.30 27.43 35.53
CA TYR A 558 -29.62 28.85 35.47
C TYR A 558 -28.34 29.69 35.35
N SER A 559 -28.42 30.78 34.61
CA SER A 559 -27.55 31.93 34.82
C SER A 559 -28.02 32.72 36.04
N ASP A 560 -27.37 33.85 36.30
CA ASP A 560 -27.79 34.76 37.38
C ASP A 560 -29.16 35.42 37.12
N GLU A 561 -29.69 35.38 35.89
CA GLU A 561 -30.93 36.07 35.50
C GLU A 561 -32.04 35.11 35.03
N GLU A 562 -31.70 34.01 34.35
CA GLU A 562 -32.70 33.14 33.73
C GLU A 562 -32.31 31.66 33.67
N LYS A 563 -33.29 30.82 33.30
CA LYS A 563 -33.09 29.38 33.10
C LYS A 563 -32.46 29.13 31.73
N LEU A 564 -31.32 28.45 31.70
CA LEU A 564 -30.57 28.19 30.48
C LEU A 564 -30.72 26.75 29.97
N GLN A 565 -30.66 25.75 30.87
CA GLN A 565 -30.56 24.34 30.45
C GLN A 565 -31.45 23.44 31.30
N VAL A 566 -32.07 22.44 30.68
CA VAL A 566 -32.81 21.37 31.38
C VAL A 566 -32.34 20.03 30.84
N LEU A 567 -31.89 19.15 31.71
CA LEU A 567 -31.42 17.81 31.34
C LEU A 567 -32.22 16.77 32.10
N GLN A 568 -32.66 15.72 31.38
CA GLN A 568 -33.21 14.52 32.01
C GLN A 568 -32.05 13.64 32.45
N LEU A 569 -32.02 13.29 33.73
CA LEU A 569 -31.04 12.38 34.30
C LEU A 569 -31.64 10.96 34.34
N LYS A 570 -30.77 9.96 34.40
CA LYS A 570 -31.19 8.56 34.48
C LYS A 570 -31.46 8.14 35.92
N PHE A 571 -32.61 7.53 36.19
CA PHE A 571 -32.90 6.87 37.46
C PHE A 571 -32.20 5.52 37.51
N ASN A 572 -31.59 5.17 38.64
CA ASN A 572 -30.77 3.96 38.84
C ASN A 572 -29.55 3.84 37.90
N SER A 573 -29.06 4.96 37.41
CA SER A 573 -27.83 5.02 36.63
C SER A 573 -27.12 6.36 36.87
N MET A 574 -25.89 6.44 36.40
CA MET A 574 -25.10 7.66 36.42
C MET A 574 -25.29 8.44 35.11
N THR A 575 -25.43 9.76 35.22
CA THR A 575 -25.50 10.69 34.09
C THR A 575 -24.34 11.67 34.19
N LYS A 576 -23.41 11.63 33.23
CA LYS A 576 -22.29 12.55 33.15
C LYS A 576 -22.58 13.61 32.08
N VAL A 577 -22.39 14.88 32.41
CA VAL A 577 -22.73 16.00 31.53
C VAL A 577 -21.72 17.13 31.66
N GLN A 578 -21.39 17.76 30.53
CA GLN A 578 -20.84 19.11 30.51
C GLN A 578 -22.00 20.10 30.54
N ILE A 579 -21.93 21.01 31.50
CA ILE A 579 -22.98 22.00 31.74
C ILE A 579 -22.71 23.24 30.87
N HIS A 580 -23.77 23.92 30.42
CA HIS A 580 -23.63 25.15 29.64
C HIS A 580 -22.71 26.17 30.35
N PRO A 581 -21.75 26.82 29.65
CA PRO A 581 -20.72 27.64 30.29
C PRO A 581 -21.21 28.77 31.20
N ASP A 582 -22.41 29.29 30.92
CA ASP A 582 -23.01 30.42 31.65
C ASP A 582 -23.91 30.00 32.82
N ILE A 583 -24.00 28.69 33.10
CA ILE A 583 -24.74 28.21 34.26
C ILE A 583 -23.88 28.37 35.50
N THR A 584 -24.37 29.16 36.45
CA THR A 584 -23.71 29.40 37.75
C THR A 584 -24.41 28.64 38.87
N GLN A 585 -25.71 28.34 38.71
CA GLN A 585 -26.55 27.69 39.72
C GLN A 585 -27.55 26.71 39.08
N PHE A 586 -28.09 25.79 39.86
CA PHE A 586 -29.05 24.80 39.35
C PHE A 586 -30.04 24.31 40.41
N ARG A 587 -31.13 23.70 39.95
CA ARG A 587 -32.10 22.95 40.75
C ARG A 587 -32.09 21.49 40.33
N ILE A 588 -32.40 20.62 41.30
CA ILE A 588 -32.77 19.23 41.06
C ILE A 588 -34.28 19.07 41.32
N ALA A 589 -34.96 18.38 40.41
CA ALA A 589 -36.35 18.00 40.58
C ALA A 589 -36.58 16.55 40.15
N LEU A 590 -37.62 15.91 40.70
CA LEU A 590 -38.10 14.60 40.26
C LEU A 590 -39.40 14.79 39.51
N ARG A 591 -39.45 14.40 38.24
CA ARG A 591 -40.70 14.29 37.49
C ARG A 591 -41.27 12.90 37.72
N VAL A 592 -42.46 12.84 38.29
CA VAL A 592 -43.15 11.59 38.62
C VAL A 592 -44.49 11.48 37.89
N SER A 593 -44.83 10.25 37.48
CA SER A 593 -46.12 9.91 36.87
C SER A 593 -46.51 8.47 37.18
N GLY A 594 -47.80 8.16 37.06
CA GLY A 594 -48.34 6.83 37.31
C GLY A 594 -48.93 6.66 38.71
N LYS A 595 -49.12 5.39 39.13
CA LYS A 595 -49.79 5.05 40.39
C LYS A 595 -49.00 3.98 41.14
N GLY A 596 -48.60 4.29 42.38
CA GLY A 596 -47.79 3.38 43.20
C GLY A 596 -46.79 4.16 44.04
N GLU A 597 -45.78 3.46 44.55
CA GLU A 597 -44.74 4.01 45.40
C GLU A 597 -43.38 4.10 44.69
N PHE A 598 -42.56 5.04 45.15
CA PHE A 598 -41.13 5.07 44.86
C PHE A 598 -40.33 5.44 46.11
N ASP A 599 -39.09 4.98 46.15
CA ASP A 599 -38.07 5.37 47.11
C ASP A 599 -36.85 5.89 46.36
N VAL A 600 -36.35 7.06 46.75
CA VAL A 600 -35.04 7.56 46.33
C VAL A 600 -34.09 7.37 47.49
N HIS A 601 -33.01 6.65 47.25
CA HIS A 601 -32.00 6.32 48.26
C HIS A 601 -30.78 7.24 48.21
N THR A 602 -30.44 7.76 47.03
CA THR A 602 -29.25 8.60 46.86
C THR A 602 -29.44 9.56 45.69
N ILE A 603 -29.07 10.82 45.89
CA ILE A 603 -28.78 11.76 44.82
C ILE A 603 -27.42 12.39 45.15
N SER A 604 -26.39 12.07 44.35
CA SER A 604 -25.05 12.64 44.50
C SER A 604 -24.59 13.28 43.19
N ILE A 605 -23.75 14.29 43.33
CA ILE A 605 -23.18 15.08 42.25
C ILE A 605 -21.68 15.17 42.50
N ASN A 606 -20.86 14.72 41.55
CA ASN A 606 -19.42 14.91 41.59
C ASN A 606 -19.00 15.88 40.48
N GLU A 607 -18.19 16.87 40.82
CA GLU A 607 -17.54 17.79 39.89
C GLU A 607 -16.12 17.31 39.61
N MET A 608 -15.72 17.36 38.35
CA MET A 608 -14.39 16.98 37.91
C MET A 608 -13.92 17.92 36.81
N LYS A 609 -12.62 18.22 36.75
CA LYS A 609 -12.06 19.04 35.67
C LYS A 609 -12.30 18.36 34.32
N SER A 610 -12.77 19.12 33.33
CA SER A 610 -12.89 18.61 31.96
C SER A 610 -11.49 18.46 31.36
N ILE A 611 -11.24 17.31 30.74
CA ILE A 611 -10.05 17.08 29.91
C ILE A 611 -10.57 17.08 28.48
N GLU A 612 -10.82 18.27 27.94
CA GLU A 612 -11.10 18.43 26.52
C GLU A 612 -9.77 18.41 25.77
N ARG A 613 -9.45 17.25 25.19
CA ARG A 613 -8.57 17.18 24.02
C ARG A 613 -9.44 16.87 22.81
N GLU A 614 -10.28 17.82 22.40
CA GLU A 614 -10.74 17.87 21.01
C GLU A 614 -9.64 18.50 20.16
N GLN A 615 -8.49 17.82 20.04
CA GLN A 615 -7.51 18.21 19.02
C GLN A 615 -7.94 17.59 17.69
N SER A 616 -8.07 18.42 16.66
CA SER A 616 -8.20 17.93 15.29
C SER A 616 -6.94 17.13 14.94
N LEU A 617 -7.13 15.94 14.37
CA LEU A 617 -6.03 15.15 13.84
C LEU A 617 -5.46 15.87 12.61
N ASP A 618 -4.16 16.08 12.59
CA ASP A 618 -3.49 16.70 11.46
C ASP A 618 -2.99 15.60 10.53
N TYR A 619 -3.64 15.40 9.40
CA TYR A 619 -3.24 14.41 8.41
C TYR A 619 -2.29 15.02 7.37
N VAL A 620 -1.28 14.24 6.98
CA VAL A 620 -0.25 14.66 6.00
C VAL A 620 -0.78 14.53 4.57
N ALA A 621 -1.61 13.52 4.33
CA ALA A 621 -2.20 13.23 3.03
C ALA A 621 -3.58 12.56 3.19
N LYS A 622 -4.38 12.60 2.12
CA LYS A 622 -5.69 11.92 2.06
C LYS A 622 -5.57 10.43 2.37
N GLN A 623 -4.52 9.80 1.87
CA GLN A 623 -4.21 8.38 2.04
C GLN A 623 -3.97 8.01 3.51
N GLU A 624 -3.54 8.95 4.36
CA GLU A 624 -3.38 8.71 5.79
C GLU A 624 -4.74 8.49 6.48
N VAL A 625 -5.75 9.27 6.09
CA VAL A 625 -7.13 9.10 6.57
C VAL A 625 -7.66 7.72 6.20
N ASP A 626 -7.39 7.31 4.95
CA ASP A 626 -7.78 6.01 4.43
C ASP A 626 -7.04 4.87 5.17
N ALA A 627 -5.75 5.02 5.49
CA ALA A 627 -4.95 4.03 6.22
C ALA A 627 -5.50 3.72 7.63
N PHE A 628 -6.13 4.70 8.29
CA PHE A 628 -6.78 4.48 9.58
C PHE A 628 -8.18 3.83 9.50
N ASN A 629 -8.70 3.56 8.30
CA ASN A 629 -10.06 3.03 8.09
C ASN A 629 -11.15 3.82 8.84
N MET A 630 -10.96 5.13 9.01
CA MET A 630 -11.91 5.97 9.75
C MET A 630 -13.19 6.24 8.96
N LEU A 631 -13.11 6.14 7.63
CA LEU A 631 -14.22 6.36 6.72
C LEU A 631 -14.55 5.05 5.99
N PRO A 632 -15.85 4.79 5.73
CA PRO A 632 -16.23 3.65 4.88
C PRO A 632 -15.61 3.81 3.48
N PRO A 633 -15.36 2.69 2.78
CA PRO A 633 -14.79 2.73 1.44
C PRO A 633 -15.69 3.48 0.47
N LYS A 634 -15.08 4.18 -0.48
CA LYS A 634 -15.79 4.88 -1.56
C LYS A 634 -16.10 3.91 -2.70
N PRO A 635 -17.16 4.16 -3.49
CA PRO A 635 -17.39 3.38 -4.70
C PRO A 635 -16.21 3.47 -5.67
N ILE A 636 -15.77 2.34 -6.26
CA ILE A 636 -14.66 2.32 -7.24
C ILE A 636 -14.87 3.32 -8.39
N LYS A 637 -16.12 3.56 -8.82
CA LYS A 637 -16.46 4.55 -9.87
C LYS A 637 -16.04 5.99 -9.55
N GLU A 638 -15.84 6.32 -8.27
CA GLU A 638 -15.39 7.64 -7.86
C GLU A 638 -13.86 7.81 -7.91
N MET A 639 -13.12 6.70 -7.95
CA MET A 639 -11.66 6.69 -7.96
C MET A 639 -11.12 7.43 -9.19
N LYS A 640 -10.11 8.26 -8.98
CA LYS A 640 -9.38 8.97 -10.02
C LYS A 640 -8.06 8.29 -10.33
N MET A 641 -7.92 7.75 -11.54
CA MET A 641 -6.71 7.06 -11.98
C MET A 641 -6.02 7.85 -13.09
N ALA A 642 -4.83 8.36 -12.82
CA ALA A 642 -3.96 8.89 -13.88
C ALA A 642 -3.39 7.73 -14.70
N VAL A 643 -3.45 7.81 -16.03
CA VAL A 643 -3.12 6.67 -16.90
C VAL A 643 -2.22 7.01 -18.07
N ILE A 644 -1.35 6.05 -18.42
CA ILE A 644 -0.65 5.99 -19.71
C ILE A 644 -1.00 4.64 -20.35
N PHE A 645 -2.09 4.62 -21.11
CA PHE A 645 -2.66 3.40 -21.72
C PHE A 645 -2.72 3.47 -23.24
N ASP A 646 -2.72 2.32 -23.89
CA ASP A 646 -3.22 2.16 -25.25
C ASP A 646 -4.75 2.24 -25.30
N GLU A 647 -5.29 2.21 -26.52
CA GLU A 647 -6.72 2.38 -26.76
C GLU A 647 -7.55 1.22 -26.19
N PHE A 648 -7.03 -0.01 -26.21
CA PHE A 648 -7.76 -1.17 -25.71
C PHE A 648 -7.88 -1.12 -24.18
N THR A 649 -6.76 -0.88 -23.49
CA THR A 649 -6.77 -0.80 -22.02
C THR A 649 -7.56 0.40 -21.53
N THR A 650 -7.53 1.51 -22.27
CA THR A 650 -8.42 2.65 -22.00
C THR A 650 -9.90 2.21 -22.03
N ALA A 651 -10.35 1.58 -23.12
CA ALA A 651 -11.73 1.12 -23.25
C ALA A 651 -12.12 0.09 -22.18
N SER A 652 -11.15 -0.71 -21.72
CA SER A 652 -11.34 -1.68 -20.66
C SER A 652 -11.59 -1.06 -19.29
N TYR A 653 -10.97 0.08 -18.94
CA TYR A 653 -11.08 0.69 -17.60
C TYR A 653 -11.95 1.95 -17.54
N GLU A 654 -12.35 2.54 -18.67
CA GLU A 654 -13.12 3.81 -18.68
C GLU A 654 -14.52 3.72 -18.07
N HIS A 655 -15.08 2.51 -17.98
CA HIS A 655 -16.36 2.23 -17.31
C HIS A 655 -16.21 1.91 -15.82
N GLU A 656 -14.99 1.67 -15.35
CA GLU A 656 -14.72 1.24 -13.98
C GLU A 656 -14.50 2.42 -13.04
N CYS A 657 -13.78 3.44 -13.49
CA CYS A 657 -13.38 4.60 -12.69
C CYS A 657 -13.07 5.83 -13.58
N LYS A 658 -12.72 6.96 -12.96
CA LYS A 658 -12.41 8.21 -13.67
C LYS A 658 -10.97 8.20 -14.16
N LEU A 659 -10.78 7.97 -15.46
CA LEU A 659 -9.46 8.01 -16.09
C LEU A 659 -8.99 9.44 -16.38
N ILE A 660 -7.78 9.76 -15.96
CA ILE A 660 -7.10 11.04 -16.22
C ILE A 660 -5.94 10.77 -17.17
N LYS A 661 -6.01 11.32 -18.38
CA LYS A 661 -4.94 11.20 -19.39
C LYS A 661 -4.06 12.44 -19.38
N MET A 662 -2.76 12.23 -19.52
CA MET A 662 -1.77 13.30 -19.64
C MET A 662 -0.83 13.08 -20.84
N THR A 663 -0.16 14.15 -21.23
CA THR A 663 0.98 14.15 -22.15
C THR A 663 2.28 14.33 -21.38
N PRO A 664 3.43 14.01 -21.97
CA PRO A 664 4.72 14.28 -21.34
C PRO A 664 5.03 15.75 -21.05
N ASP A 665 4.31 16.69 -21.69
CA ASP A 665 4.58 18.12 -21.60
C ASP A 665 3.61 18.83 -20.63
N ASN A 666 2.47 18.21 -20.29
CA ASN A 666 1.45 18.81 -19.40
C ASN A 666 1.17 18.01 -18.13
N TRP A 667 1.87 16.89 -17.88
CA TRP A 667 1.55 16.00 -16.76
C TRP A 667 1.56 16.75 -15.42
N LEU A 668 2.49 17.67 -15.18
CA LEU A 668 2.58 18.38 -13.90
C LEU A 668 1.32 19.22 -13.62
N GLU A 669 0.82 19.95 -14.63
CA GLU A 669 -0.41 20.73 -14.52
C GLU A 669 -1.62 19.82 -14.24
N VAL A 670 -1.73 18.72 -15.00
CA VAL A 670 -2.84 17.76 -14.88
C VAL A 670 -2.84 17.08 -13.50
N MET A 671 -1.69 16.56 -13.06
CA MET A 671 -1.56 15.86 -11.78
C MET A 671 -1.86 16.79 -10.59
N THR A 672 -1.35 18.03 -10.64
CA THR A 672 -1.59 19.04 -9.60
C THR A 672 -3.07 19.43 -9.51
N LYS A 673 -3.74 19.58 -10.67
CA LYS A 673 -5.15 19.98 -10.72
C LYS A 673 -6.10 18.85 -10.34
N GLU A 674 -5.86 17.64 -10.87
CA GLU A 674 -6.81 16.54 -10.74
C GLU A 674 -6.65 15.76 -9.43
N GLN A 675 -5.45 15.76 -8.84
CA GLN A 675 -5.08 15.02 -7.62
C GLN A 675 -5.57 13.56 -7.68
N PRO A 676 -4.97 12.72 -8.54
CA PRO A 676 -5.38 11.34 -8.70
C PRO A 676 -5.11 10.51 -7.45
N ASP A 677 -5.90 9.46 -7.26
CA ASP A 677 -5.73 8.47 -6.19
C ASP A 677 -4.63 7.44 -6.52
N LEU A 678 -4.37 7.23 -7.82
CA LEU A 678 -3.42 6.24 -8.34
C LEU A 678 -2.84 6.70 -9.70
N LEU A 679 -1.55 6.43 -9.95
CA LEU A 679 -0.98 6.42 -11.29
C LEU A 679 -0.84 4.97 -11.80
N MET A 680 -1.45 4.66 -12.94
CA MET A 680 -1.30 3.35 -13.60
C MET A 680 -0.72 3.49 -15.00
N VAL A 681 0.42 2.84 -15.25
CA VAL A 681 1.13 2.86 -16.53
C VAL A 681 1.22 1.44 -17.04
N GLU A 682 0.70 1.16 -18.23
CA GLU A 682 0.93 -0.15 -18.84
C GLU A 682 2.24 -0.17 -19.65
N SER A 683 2.66 -1.34 -20.15
CA SER A 683 3.72 -1.49 -21.16
C SER A 683 3.32 -0.95 -22.54
N ALA A 684 2.97 0.34 -22.61
CA ALA A 684 2.46 1.02 -23.78
C ALA A 684 3.58 1.35 -24.77
N TRP A 685 3.44 0.88 -26.01
CA TRP A 685 4.32 1.30 -27.11
C TRP A 685 4.08 2.75 -27.55
N ARG A 686 2.82 3.18 -27.52
CA ARG A 686 2.36 4.49 -27.98
C ARG A 686 1.85 5.37 -26.85
N GLY A 687 0.94 4.86 -26.00
CA GLY A 687 0.37 5.53 -24.82
C GLY A 687 -0.43 6.82 -25.14
N ASN A 688 -1.66 6.92 -24.63
CA ASN A 688 -2.56 8.07 -24.74
C ASN A 688 -2.64 8.67 -26.16
N GLY A 689 -3.00 7.85 -27.16
CA GLY A 689 -3.07 8.29 -28.56
C GLY A 689 -1.72 8.44 -29.29
N GLY A 690 -0.62 8.05 -28.65
CA GLY A 690 0.73 8.07 -29.24
C GLY A 690 1.66 9.17 -28.73
N VAL A 691 1.20 10.00 -27.79
CA VAL A 691 2.01 11.09 -27.23
C VAL A 691 3.16 10.59 -26.33
N TRP A 692 3.06 9.34 -25.83
CA TRP A 692 4.10 8.68 -25.02
C TRP A 692 5.00 7.71 -25.81
N ASN A 693 4.98 7.79 -27.15
CA ASN A 693 5.76 6.90 -28.01
C ASN A 693 7.25 6.92 -27.64
N LYS A 694 7.83 5.73 -27.38
CA LYS A 694 9.21 5.53 -26.91
C LYS A 694 9.57 6.17 -25.56
N ARG A 695 8.57 6.54 -24.75
CA ARG A 695 8.77 7.15 -23.42
C ARG A 695 8.41 6.24 -22.24
N VAL A 696 7.80 5.07 -22.51
CA VAL A 696 7.51 4.05 -21.50
C VAL A 696 8.53 2.91 -21.56
N GLY A 697 8.66 2.22 -22.70
CA GLY A 697 9.74 1.23 -22.88
C GLY A 697 11.12 1.88 -22.82
N TYR A 698 12.15 1.12 -22.42
CA TYR A 698 13.50 1.65 -22.31
C TYR A 698 14.13 1.91 -23.69
N TYR A 699 14.38 3.19 -23.99
CA TYR A 699 15.07 3.68 -25.19
C TYR A 699 16.22 4.64 -24.86
N GLY A 700 16.70 4.63 -23.61
CA GLY A 700 17.72 5.53 -23.07
C GLY A 700 17.13 6.59 -22.13
N GLU A 701 17.96 7.03 -21.17
CA GLU A 701 17.58 7.91 -20.05
C GLU A 701 16.86 9.20 -20.49
N GLU A 702 17.33 9.87 -21.54
CA GLU A 702 16.74 11.12 -22.03
C GLU A 702 15.24 11.00 -22.39
N ASN A 703 14.85 9.88 -23.01
CA ASN A 703 13.45 9.67 -23.42
C ASN A 703 12.51 9.44 -22.23
N MET A 704 13.07 9.00 -21.10
CA MET A 704 12.31 8.56 -19.93
C MET A 704 12.21 9.65 -18.85
N LYS A 705 12.99 10.74 -18.98
CA LYS A 705 12.96 11.90 -18.08
C LYS A 705 11.56 12.37 -17.70
N PRO A 706 10.59 12.53 -18.64
CA PRO A 706 9.24 12.95 -18.27
C PRO A 706 8.53 11.96 -17.35
N LEU A 707 8.65 10.65 -17.64
CA LEU A 707 8.04 9.61 -16.81
C LEU A 707 8.71 9.54 -15.43
N TYR A 708 10.04 9.65 -15.36
CA TYR A 708 10.74 9.63 -14.09
C TYR A 708 10.44 10.86 -13.22
N SER A 709 10.27 12.03 -13.84
CA SER A 709 9.84 13.23 -13.13
C SER A 709 8.41 13.10 -12.61
N LEU A 710 7.52 12.48 -13.39
CA LEU A 710 6.17 12.14 -12.96
C LEU A 710 6.18 11.17 -11.76
N LEU A 711 6.99 10.12 -11.80
CA LEU A 711 7.12 9.17 -10.67
C LEU A 711 7.66 9.85 -9.42
N ALA A 712 8.66 10.74 -9.56
CA ALA A 712 9.18 11.51 -8.44
C ALA A 712 8.11 12.41 -7.82
N TRP A 713 7.30 13.08 -8.65
CA TRP A 713 6.17 13.88 -8.17
C TRP A 713 5.12 13.03 -7.45
N CYS A 714 4.77 11.86 -8.00
CA CYS A 714 3.82 10.95 -7.36
C CYS A 714 4.30 10.54 -5.97
N LYS A 715 5.58 10.20 -5.85
CA LYS A 715 6.22 9.88 -4.58
C LYS A 715 6.09 11.04 -3.58
N GLU A 716 6.49 12.25 -3.97
CA GLU A 716 6.40 13.45 -3.11
C GLU A 716 4.97 13.83 -2.67
N HIS A 717 3.94 13.37 -3.39
CA HIS A 717 2.52 13.62 -3.10
C HIS A 717 1.77 12.38 -2.60
N ASN A 718 2.50 11.33 -2.23
CA ASN A 718 1.97 10.06 -1.75
C ASN A 718 0.90 9.43 -2.66
N VAL A 719 1.08 9.58 -3.98
CA VAL A 719 0.27 8.93 -5.01
C VAL A 719 0.93 7.61 -5.39
N PRO A 720 0.31 6.46 -5.09
CA PRO A 720 0.89 5.16 -5.44
C PRO A 720 1.04 5.00 -6.94
N THR A 721 2.10 4.30 -7.35
CA THR A 721 2.41 4.07 -8.76
C THR A 721 2.36 2.58 -9.10
N VAL A 722 1.61 2.25 -10.15
CA VAL A 722 1.43 0.89 -10.67
C VAL A 722 1.95 0.78 -12.10
N PHE A 723 2.79 -0.23 -12.37
CA PHE A 723 3.17 -0.62 -13.72
C PHE A 723 2.55 -1.96 -14.12
N TRP A 724 1.79 -2.03 -15.21
CA TRP A 724 1.24 -3.30 -15.72
C TRP A 724 1.90 -3.72 -17.04
N ASN A 725 2.74 -4.76 -17.02
CA ASN A 725 3.31 -5.32 -18.24
C ASN A 725 2.39 -6.37 -18.86
N LYS A 726 1.65 -5.95 -19.90
CA LYS A 726 0.76 -6.80 -20.71
C LYS A 726 1.42 -7.49 -21.91
N GLU A 727 2.73 -7.31 -22.06
CA GLU A 727 3.54 -7.79 -23.18
C GLU A 727 4.50 -8.90 -22.75
N ASP A 728 4.38 -9.35 -21.50
CA ASP A 728 5.19 -10.42 -20.93
C ASP A 728 4.73 -11.81 -21.40
N PRO A 729 5.66 -12.78 -21.48
CA PRO A 729 7.10 -12.66 -21.16
C PRO A 729 7.96 -12.10 -22.32
N VAL A 730 7.38 -11.96 -23.52
CA VAL A 730 8.11 -11.65 -24.77
C VAL A 730 8.88 -10.34 -24.70
N HIS A 731 8.33 -9.33 -24.02
CA HIS A 731 8.91 -7.99 -23.98
C HIS A 731 9.40 -7.54 -22.59
N PHE A 732 9.63 -8.46 -21.66
CA PHE A 732 10.18 -8.18 -20.32
C PHE A 732 11.40 -7.24 -20.36
N ASN A 733 12.43 -7.60 -21.15
CA ASN A 733 13.67 -6.83 -21.25
C ASN A 733 13.48 -5.41 -21.81
N ARG A 734 12.36 -5.12 -22.50
CA ARG A 734 12.06 -3.78 -23.00
C ARG A 734 11.54 -2.87 -21.89
N PHE A 735 10.87 -3.42 -20.88
CA PHE A 735 10.12 -2.64 -19.89
C PHE A 735 10.65 -2.74 -18.46
N ILE A 736 11.47 -3.74 -18.14
CA ILE A 736 11.96 -3.97 -16.77
C ILE A 736 12.69 -2.76 -16.15
N GLU A 737 13.49 -2.03 -16.93
CA GLU A 737 14.18 -0.82 -16.44
C GLU A 737 13.23 0.31 -16.04
N THR A 738 12.05 0.34 -16.66
CA THR A 738 10.97 1.27 -16.31
C THR A 738 10.18 0.73 -15.11
N ALA A 739 9.75 -0.53 -15.20
CA ALA A 739 8.86 -1.18 -14.23
C ALA A 739 9.45 -1.17 -12.82
N ARG A 740 10.76 -1.44 -12.68
CA ARG A 740 11.47 -1.53 -11.39
C ARG A 740 11.53 -0.22 -10.57
N ARG A 741 10.96 0.86 -11.11
CA ARG A 741 10.88 2.19 -10.45
C ARG A 741 9.50 2.49 -9.88
N PHE A 742 8.51 1.64 -10.15
CA PHE A 742 7.15 1.76 -9.63
C PHE A 742 7.03 1.06 -8.28
N ASP A 743 6.09 1.51 -7.46
CA ASP A 743 5.83 0.93 -6.13
C ASP A 743 5.21 -0.46 -6.23
N TYR A 744 4.40 -0.67 -7.28
CA TYR A 744 3.70 -1.92 -7.57
C TYR A 744 3.86 -2.30 -9.04
N ILE A 745 4.12 -3.58 -9.29
CA ILE A 745 4.28 -4.13 -10.64
C ILE A 745 3.27 -5.26 -10.84
N PHE A 746 2.59 -5.26 -11.97
CA PHE A 746 1.73 -6.34 -12.39
C PHE A 746 2.22 -6.89 -13.73
N THR A 747 2.14 -8.19 -13.90
CA THR A 747 2.52 -8.89 -15.14
C THR A 747 1.39 -9.81 -15.58
N THR A 748 1.17 -9.93 -16.90
CA THR A 748 0.21 -10.91 -17.41
C THR A 748 0.69 -12.36 -17.26
N ASP A 749 1.99 -12.58 -17.06
CA ASP A 749 2.60 -13.90 -16.86
C ASP A 749 3.12 -14.05 -15.43
N GLU A 750 2.49 -14.93 -14.65
CA GLU A 750 2.86 -15.24 -13.25
C GLU A 750 4.32 -15.71 -13.11
N ASN A 751 4.84 -16.43 -14.11
CA ASN A 751 6.24 -16.88 -14.09
C ASN A 751 7.24 -15.72 -14.09
N MET A 752 6.80 -14.51 -14.46
CA MET A 752 7.64 -13.31 -14.46
C MET A 752 7.68 -12.60 -13.11
N VAL A 753 6.78 -12.92 -12.16
CA VAL A 753 6.70 -12.28 -10.85
C VAL A 753 8.05 -12.33 -10.10
N PRO A 754 8.72 -13.50 -9.94
CA PRO A 754 10.00 -13.55 -9.23
C PRO A 754 11.08 -12.68 -9.88
N TYR A 755 11.10 -12.58 -11.21
CA TYR A 755 12.06 -11.75 -11.94
C TYR A 755 11.82 -10.25 -11.73
N TYR A 756 10.56 -9.81 -11.63
CA TYR A 756 10.25 -8.43 -11.27
C TYR A 756 10.63 -8.12 -9.82
N GLN A 757 10.28 -9.01 -8.88
CA GLN A 757 10.66 -8.85 -7.47
C GLN A 757 12.18 -8.74 -7.32
N GLU A 758 12.92 -9.63 -7.99
CA GLU A 758 14.39 -9.61 -8.00
C GLU A 758 14.93 -8.26 -8.48
N ARG A 759 14.44 -7.75 -9.61
CA ARG A 759 15.00 -6.53 -10.25
C ARG A 759 14.51 -5.22 -9.63
N ALA A 760 13.32 -5.22 -9.04
CA ALA A 760 12.76 -4.06 -8.35
C ALA A 760 13.30 -3.92 -6.92
N GLY A 761 13.67 -5.04 -6.29
CA GLY A 761 14.20 -5.06 -4.94
C GLY A 761 13.13 -5.08 -3.85
N HIS A 762 11.88 -5.41 -4.20
CA HIS A 762 10.73 -5.49 -3.30
C HIS A 762 9.73 -6.56 -3.76
N GLN A 763 8.84 -6.98 -2.86
CA GLN A 763 7.91 -8.08 -3.10
C GLN A 763 6.62 -7.66 -3.85
N ASN A 764 6.38 -6.35 -4.03
CA ASN A 764 5.18 -5.79 -4.66
C ASN A 764 5.10 -6.02 -6.18
N ALA A 765 5.32 -7.25 -6.65
CA ALA A 765 5.03 -7.67 -8.01
C ALA A 765 4.04 -8.84 -8.00
N PHE A 766 3.01 -8.78 -8.86
CA PHE A 766 1.90 -9.72 -8.85
C PHE A 766 1.45 -10.12 -10.27
N ALA A 767 0.77 -11.26 -10.39
CA ALA A 767 0.11 -11.63 -11.64
C ALA A 767 -1.20 -10.85 -11.81
N LEU A 768 -1.44 -10.32 -13.01
CA LEU A 768 -2.70 -9.69 -13.40
C LEU A 768 -3.07 -10.14 -14.81
N PRO A 769 -3.85 -11.23 -14.94
CA PRO A 769 -4.32 -11.72 -16.22
C PRO A 769 -5.22 -10.69 -16.92
N PHE A 770 -5.40 -10.84 -18.23
CA PHE A 770 -6.46 -10.10 -18.93
C PHE A 770 -7.86 -10.43 -18.40
N ALA A 771 -8.84 -9.65 -18.85
CA ALA A 771 -10.23 -9.73 -18.45
C ALA A 771 -11.16 -9.25 -19.57
N ALA A 772 -12.47 -9.40 -19.37
CA ALA A 772 -13.49 -8.80 -20.22
C ALA A 772 -14.02 -7.49 -19.60
N GLN A 773 -14.43 -6.54 -20.45
CA GLN A 773 -15.18 -5.35 -20.05
C GLN A 773 -16.65 -5.56 -20.41
N PRO A 774 -17.56 -5.82 -19.45
CA PRO A 774 -18.97 -6.11 -19.71
C PRO A 774 -19.71 -5.06 -20.52
N ALA A 775 -19.38 -3.76 -20.41
CA ALA A 775 -20.01 -2.72 -21.22
C ALA A 775 -19.80 -2.91 -22.74
N ILE A 776 -18.74 -3.62 -23.13
CA ILE A 776 -18.35 -3.88 -24.52
C ILE A 776 -18.63 -5.35 -24.88
N HIS A 777 -18.08 -6.25 -24.07
CA HIS A 777 -18.10 -7.70 -24.25
C HIS A 777 -19.20 -8.30 -23.38
N ASN A 778 -20.34 -8.56 -24.00
CA ASN A 778 -21.56 -9.02 -23.35
C ASN A 778 -22.41 -9.81 -24.35
N PRO A 779 -23.39 -10.59 -23.88
CA PRO A 779 -24.20 -11.43 -24.76
C PRO A 779 -25.26 -10.66 -25.56
N VAL A 780 -25.36 -9.32 -25.42
CA VAL A 780 -26.38 -8.53 -26.11
C VAL A 780 -26.30 -8.75 -27.62
N LYS A 781 -27.44 -9.15 -28.18
CA LYS A 781 -27.60 -9.55 -29.57
C LYS A 781 -27.34 -8.37 -30.53
N ILE A 782 -26.54 -8.62 -31.57
CA ILE A 782 -26.25 -7.64 -32.64
C ILE A 782 -26.72 -8.10 -34.03
N VAL A 783 -27.09 -9.38 -34.15
CA VAL A 783 -27.61 -10.03 -35.36
C VAL A 783 -28.75 -10.97 -34.95
N ASP A 784 -29.75 -11.14 -35.81
CA ASP A 784 -30.92 -12.01 -35.53
C ASP A 784 -30.52 -13.46 -35.28
N GLU A 785 -29.56 -13.97 -36.06
CA GLU A 785 -28.97 -15.30 -35.91
C GLU A 785 -27.46 -15.20 -36.09
N ARG A 786 -26.72 -15.96 -35.29
CA ARG A 786 -25.26 -16.10 -35.44
C ARG A 786 -24.95 -16.96 -36.65
N GLU A 787 -23.91 -16.60 -37.39
CA GLU A 787 -23.36 -17.43 -38.45
C GLU A 787 -22.97 -18.80 -37.87
N ASN A 788 -23.52 -19.87 -38.44
CA ASN A 788 -23.25 -21.25 -38.02
C ASN A 788 -21.89 -21.73 -38.53
N LYS A 789 -20.81 -21.03 -38.11
CA LYS A 789 -19.42 -21.27 -38.49
C LYS A 789 -18.48 -20.90 -37.34
N ALA A 790 -17.24 -21.36 -37.45
CA ALA A 790 -16.14 -20.86 -36.65
C ALA A 790 -15.51 -19.58 -37.26
N CYS A 791 -15.08 -18.66 -36.40
CA CYS A 791 -14.43 -17.42 -36.82
C CYS A 791 -13.05 -17.26 -36.17
N PHE A 792 -12.04 -16.92 -36.99
CA PHE A 792 -10.73 -16.47 -36.53
C PHE A 792 -10.49 -15.01 -36.92
N ALA A 793 -10.32 -14.12 -35.94
CA ALA A 793 -9.95 -12.72 -36.16
C ALA A 793 -8.55 -12.44 -35.60
N GLY A 794 -7.53 -12.39 -36.47
CA GLY A 794 -6.14 -12.30 -36.04
C GLY A 794 -5.13 -12.23 -37.18
N SER A 795 -3.87 -12.51 -36.85
CA SER A 795 -2.76 -12.51 -37.81
C SER A 795 -2.12 -13.90 -37.89
N TYR A 796 -1.62 -14.24 -39.07
CA TYR A 796 -0.70 -15.34 -39.28
C TYR A 796 0.73 -14.82 -39.12
N TYR A 797 1.63 -15.55 -38.47
CA TYR A 797 3.02 -15.12 -38.26
C TYR A 797 3.98 -16.22 -38.69
N ARG A 798 4.48 -16.15 -39.94
CA ARG A 798 5.33 -17.20 -40.54
C ARG A 798 6.64 -17.47 -39.81
N HIS A 799 7.10 -16.53 -38.97
CA HIS A 799 8.32 -16.67 -38.17
C HIS A 799 8.14 -17.47 -36.88
N HIS A 800 6.90 -17.81 -36.51
CA HIS A 800 6.62 -18.67 -35.36
C HIS A 800 6.15 -20.04 -35.85
N GLU A 801 7.09 -20.92 -36.18
CA GLU A 801 6.82 -22.23 -36.81
C GLU A 801 5.85 -23.09 -35.99
N GLU A 802 6.11 -23.25 -34.69
CA GLU A 802 5.25 -24.03 -33.79
C GLU A 802 3.82 -23.49 -33.73
N ARG A 803 3.69 -22.16 -33.56
CA ARG A 803 2.39 -21.47 -33.59
C ARG A 803 1.68 -21.67 -34.93
N CYS A 804 2.42 -21.69 -36.05
CA CYS A 804 1.85 -21.97 -37.37
C CYS A 804 1.31 -23.40 -37.46
N ILE A 805 2.04 -24.39 -36.95
CA ILE A 805 1.61 -25.79 -36.94
C ILE A 805 0.30 -25.94 -36.15
N ASP A 806 0.22 -25.35 -34.95
CA ASP A 806 -0.98 -25.41 -34.11
C ASP A 806 -2.17 -24.71 -34.77
N MET A 807 -1.92 -23.53 -35.33
CA MET A 807 -2.93 -22.74 -36.03
C MET A 807 -3.45 -23.46 -37.27
N ASP A 808 -2.56 -24.03 -38.08
CA ASP A 808 -2.92 -24.79 -39.28
C ASP A 808 -3.80 -25.99 -38.92
N ARG A 809 -3.41 -26.77 -37.92
CA ARG A 809 -4.22 -27.90 -37.41
C ARG A 809 -5.63 -27.46 -37.01
N LEU A 810 -5.72 -26.36 -36.25
CA LEU A 810 -6.98 -25.84 -35.75
C LEU A 810 -7.88 -25.30 -36.87
N LEU A 811 -7.31 -24.56 -37.82
CA LEU A 811 -8.03 -24.02 -38.97
C LEU A 811 -8.45 -25.12 -39.97
N ASP A 812 -7.62 -26.14 -40.19
CA ASP A 812 -7.96 -27.28 -41.05
C ASP A 812 -9.13 -28.10 -40.48
N ALA A 813 -9.25 -28.22 -39.14
CA ALA A 813 -10.39 -28.85 -38.49
C ALA A 813 -11.68 -28.02 -38.68
N ALA A 814 -11.61 -26.71 -38.44
CA ALA A 814 -12.73 -25.79 -38.59
C ALA A 814 -13.24 -25.70 -40.04
N ALA A 815 -12.32 -25.71 -41.02
CA ALA A 815 -12.64 -25.62 -42.45
C ALA A 815 -13.55 -26.75 -42.96
N LYS A 816 -13.60 -27.90 -42.27
CA LYS A 816 -14.46 -29.05 -42.62
C LYS A 816 -15.94 -28.82 -42.30
N VAL A 817 -16.26 -27.94 -41.37
CA VAL A 817 -17.64 -27.68 -40.90
C VAL A 817 -18.10 -26.24 -41.17
N GLY A 818 -17.17 -25.29 -41.26
CA GLY A 818 -17.44 -23.90 -41.60
C GLY A 818 -16.44 -22.96 -40.93
N LEU A 819 -15.71 -22.17 -41.73
CA LEU A 819 -14.67 -21.26 -41.26
C LEU A 819 -14.71 -19.94 -42.01
N ASP A 820 -14.65 -18.83 -41.27
CA ASP A 820 -14.34 -17.50 -41.80
C ASP A 820 -13.13 -16.89 -41.05
N ILE A 821 -12.26 -16.19 -41.80
CA ILE A 821 -11.04 -15.56 -41.28
C ILE A 821 -11.07 -14.06 -41.54
N TYR A 822 -10.86 -13.27 -40.49
CA TYR A 822 -10.57 -11.83 -40.58
C TYR A 822 -9.09 -11.58 -40.29
N ASP A 823 -8.32 -11.32 -41.35
CA ASP A 823 -6.88 -11.06 -41.27
C ASP A 823 -6.60 -9.59 -40.91
N ARG A 824 -6.00 -9.35 -39.74
CA ARG A 824 -5.63 -7.99 -39.28
C ARG A 824 -4.72 -7.26 -40.28
N ASN A 825 -3.91 -8.01 -41.04
CA ASN A 825 -2.94 -7.46 -41.99
C ASN A 825 -3.43 -7.53 -43.45
N TYR A 826 -4.70 -7.87 -43.70
CA TYR A 826 -5.25 -8.13 -45.04
C TYR A 826 -4.88 -7.05 -46.07
N ILE A 827 -5.15 -5.78 -45.75
CA ILE A 827 -4.86 -4.65 -46.66
C ILE A 827 -3.36 -4.52 -46.95
N GLN A 828 -2.50 -4.75 -45.96
CA GLN A 828 -1.05 -4.67 -46.13
C GLN A 828 -0.49 -5.88 -46.89
N ASN A 829 -1.08 -7.05 -46.66
CA ASN A 829 -0.79 -8.29 -47.38
C ASN A 829 -1.15 -8.18 -48.87
N LEU A 830 -2.31 -7.60 -49.20
CA LEU A 830 -2.70 -7.31 -50.59
C LEU A 830 -1.73 -6.34 -51.29
N LYS A 831 -1.12 -5.42 -50.53
CA LYS A 831 -0.09 -4.50 -51.04
C LYS A 831 1.31 -5.10 -51.09
N GLY A 832 1.50 -6.36 -50.66
CA GLY A 832 2.80 -7.02 -50.58
C GLY A 832 3.75 -6.45 -49.51
N LEU A 833 3.23 -5.66 -48.56
CA LEU A 833 4.03 -4.96 -47.56
C LEU A 833 4.34 -5.81 -46.31
N MET A 834 3.62 -6.91 -46.10
CA MET A 834 3.77 -7.80 -44.93
C MET A 834 3.81 -9.29 -45.30
N PRO A 835 4.69 -9.74 -46.23
CA PRO A 835 4.68 -11.12 -46.75
C PRO A 835 4.78 -12.21 -45.66
N ASN A 836 5.45 -11.92 -44.55
CA ASN A 836 5.57 -12.82 -43.41
C ASN A 836 4.26 -13.01 -42.60
N HIS A 837 3.19 -12.29 -42.96
CA HIS A 837 1.89 -12.34 -42.29
C HIS A 837 0.78 -12.90 -43.18
N GLN A 838 1.11 -13.40 -44.37
CA GLN A 838 0.15 -14.01 -45.27
C GLN A 838 -0.22 -15.42 -44.81
N PHE A 839 -1.51 -15.73 -44.83
CA PHE A 839 -2.01 -17.08 -44.60
C PHE A 839 -1.56 -18.05 -45.72
N PRO A 840 -1.45 -19.36 -45.45
CA PRO A 840 -1.30 -20.39 -46.48
C PRO A 840 -2.41 -20.36 -47.54
N ASP A 841 -2.08 -20.71 -48.79
CA ASP A 841 -2.99 -20.64 -49.94
C ASP A 841 -4.31 -21.41 -49.71
N ARG A 842 -4.27 -22.52 -48.98
CA ARG A 842 -5.45 -23.34 -48.67
C ARG A 842 -6.48 -22.63 -47.79
N PHE A 843 -6.08 -21.58 -47.05
CA PHE A 843 -6.98 -20.82 -46.19
C PHE A 843 -7.50 -19.52 -46.83
N VAL A 844 -6.93 -19.09 -47.95
CA VAL A 844 -7.35 -17.87 -48.67
C VAL A 844 -8.85 -17.85 -48.99
N PRO A 845 -9.51 -18.96 -49.40
CA PRO A 845 -10.95 -18.96 -49.65
C PRO A 845 -11.82 -18.60 -48.43
N TYR A 846 -11.30 -18.77 -47.21
CA TYR A 846 -12.01 -18.45 -45.96
C TYR A 846 -11.75 -17.00 -45.49
N VAL A 847 -10.80 -16.28 -46.09
CA VAL A 847 -10.48 -14.90 -45.68
C VAL A 847 -11.55 -13.92 -46.18
N LYS A 848 -12.23 -13.25 -45.25
CA LYS A 848 -13.32 -12.27 -45.52
C LYS A 848 -12.85 -10.82 -45.58
N GLY A 849 -11.60 -10.55 -45.20
CA GLY A 849 -11.01 -9.21 -45.16
C GLY A 849 -10.40 -8.92 -43.80
N ASN A 850 -10.43 -7.65 -43.36
CA ASN A 850 -10.03 -7.23 -42.02
C ASN A 850 -11.19 -6.56 -41.30
N LEU A 851 -11.23 -6.69 -39.96
CA LEU A 851 -12.12 -5.90 -39.10
C LEU A 851 -11.36 -4.69 -38.56
N LYS A 852 -12.00 -3.53 -38.53
CA LYS A 852 -11.54 -2.42 -37.70
C LYS A 852 -11.83 -2.71 -36.23
N TYR A 853 -11.19 -1.97 -35.33
CA TYR A 853 -11.34 -2.17 -33.89
C TYR A 853 -12.81 -2.15 -33.44
N TYR A 854 -13.56 -1.12 -33.84
CA TYR A 854 -14.99 -0.98 -33.54
C TYR A 854 -15.91 -2.00 -34.23
N GLU A 855 -15.36 -2.90 -35.07
CA GLU A 855 -16.13 -3.96 -35.74
C GLU A 855 -15.83 -5.35 -35.16
N ILE A 856 -15.00 -5.45 -34.12
CA ILE A 856 -14.58 -6.74 -33.55
C ILE A 856 -15.77 -7.55 -33.02
N ASP A 857 -16.84 -6.87 -32.57
CA ASP A 857 -18.10 -7.49 -32.14
C ASP A 857 -18.72 -8.38 -33.22
N LYS A 858 -18.46 -8.14 -34.51
CA LYS A 858 -18.91 -9.04 -35.58
C LYS A 858 -18.30 -10.43 -35.44
N ALA A 859 -17.02 -10.51 -35.08
CA ALA A 859 -16.35 -11.79 -34.83
C ALA A 859 -16.81 -12.39 -33.50
N TYR A 860 -16.96 -11.56 -32.46
CA TYR A 860 -17.22 -12.03 -31.10
C TYR A 860 -18.68 -12.37 -30.84
N LYS A 861 -19.64 -11.71 -31.47
CA LYS A 861 -21.09 -11.88 -31.25
C LYS A 861 -21.84 -12.39 -32.50
N GLY A 862 -21.20 -12.39 -33.66
CA GLY A 862 -21.81 -12.75 -34.94
C GLY A 862 -21.65 -14.21 -35.36
N TYR A 863 -20.82 -15.01 -34.66
CA TYR A 863 -20.54 -16.40 -34.97
C TYR A 863 -20.84 -17.32 -33.79
N LYS A 864 -21.10 -18.61 -34.06
CA LYS A 864 -21.29 -19.62 -33.01
C LYS A 864 -19.97 -20.03 -32.33
N VAL A 865 -18.87 -20.14 -33.06
CA VAL A 865 -17.59 -20.60 -32.46
C VAL A 865 -16.48 -19.60 -32.75
N MET A 866 -15.68 -19.29 -31.74
CA MET A 866 -14.50 -18.45 -31.91
C MET A 866 -13.21 -19.27 -31.77
N ILE A 867 -12.24 -18.96 -32.62
CA ILE A 867 -10.94 -19.60 -32.65
C ILE A 867 -9.91 -18.71 -31.95
N ASN A 868 -9.20 -19.28 -30.97
CA ASN A 868 -8.05 -18.65 -30.33
C ASN A 868 -6.74 -19.39 -30.64
N VAL A 869 -5.65 -18.62 -30.80
CA VAL A 869 -4.31 -19.16 -31.05
C VAL A 869 -3.31 -18.46 -30.14
N ASN A 870 -2.60 -19.24 -29.34
CA ASN A 870 -1.65 -18.76 -28.34
C ASN A 870 -0.22 -18.72 -28.88
N THR A 871 0.57 -17.79 -28.33
CA THR A 871 2.02 -17.70 -28.59
C THR A 871 2.81 -18.09 -27.35
N VAL A 872 2.27 -17.81 -26.16
CA VAL A 872 2.78 -18.24 -24.86
C VAL A 872 1.99 -19.48 -24.47
N LYS A 873 2.68 -20.60 -24.21
CA LYS A 873 2.05 -21.89 -23.87
C LYS A 873 2.18 -22.24 -22.38
N GLU A 874 3.34 -21.98 -21.79
CA GLU A 874 3.70 -22.43 -20.42
C GLU A 874 3.40 -21.41 -19.32
N SER A 875 2.64 -20.36 -19.61
CA SER A 875 2.27 -19.38 -18.58
C SER A 875 0.99 -19.83 -17.85
N PRO A 876 0.99 -19.85 -16.51
CA PRO A 876 -0.21 -20.04 -15.66
C PRO A 876 -1.33 -19.01 -15.92
N THR A 877 -0.98 -17.82 -16.41
CA THR A 877 -1.95 -16.70 -16.48
C THR A 877 -2.02 -15.99 -17.83
N MET A 878 -0.99 -16.13 -18.68
CA MET A 878 -0.89 -15.38 -19.94
C MET A 878 -1.46 -16.15 -21.13
N PHE A 879 -2.57 -15.66 -21.66
CA PHE A 879 -3.13 -16.00 -22.96
C PHE A 879 -3.96 -14.83 -23.51
N SER A 880 -4.49 -14.95 -24.73
CA SER A 880 -5.17 -13.82 -25.37
C SER A 880 -6.42 -13.37 -24.61
N ARG A 881 -6.57 -12.04 -24.43
CA ARG A 881 -7.82 -11.39 -23.97
C ARG A 881 -9.07 -11.89 -24.70
N ARG A 882 -8.93 -12.30 -25.97
CA ARG A 882 -9.99 -12.84 -26.81
C ARG A 882 -10.77 -13.97 -26.11
N VAL A 883 -10.10 -14.83 -25.35
CA VAL A 883 -10.77 -15.95 -24.65
C VAL A 883 -11.81 -15.40 -23.68
N TYR A 884 -11.43 -14.45 -22.82
CA TYR A 884 -12.34 -13.76 -21.89
C TYR A 884 -13.46 -13.02 -22.63
N GLU A 885 -13.09 -12.24 -23.66
CA GLU A 885 -14.00 -11.40 -24.42
C GLU A 885 -15.08 -12.24 -25.14
N GLY A 886 -14.70 -13.37 -25.73
CA GLY A 886 -15.63 -14.27 -26.43
C GLY A 886 -16.60 -14.99 -25.52
N LEU A 887 -16.09 -15.54 -24.41
CA LEU A 887 -16.93 -16.21 -23.42
C LEU A 887 -17.94 -15.23 -22.81
N ALA A 888 -17.53 -14.00 -22.48
CA ALA A 888 -18.46 -12.94 -22.03
C ALA A 888 -19.52 -12.58 -23.09
N CYS A 889 -19.21 -12.75 -24.37
CA CYS A 889 -20.14 -12.55 -25.47
C CYS A 889 -21.08 -13.74 -25.73
N GLY A 890 -21.01 -14.81 -24.94
CA GLY A 890 -21.77 -16.04 -25.18
C GLY A 890 -21.28 -16.83 -26.39
N THR A 891 -19.98 -16.77 -26.69
CA THR A 891 -19.36 -17.47 -27.83
C THR A 891 -18.34 -18.48 -27.31
N PRO A 892 -18.66 -19.78 -27.37
CA PRO A 892 -17.71 -20.83 -27.08
C PRO A 892 -16.38 -20.66 -27.85
N VAL A 893 -15.28 -20.95 -27.16
CA VAL A 893 -13.93 -20.76 -27.69
C VAL A 893 -13.24 -22.12 -27.83
N ILE A 894 -12.69 -22.38 -29.02
CA ILE A 894 -11.72 -23.46 -29.23
C ILE A 894 -10.34 -22.84 -29.40
N SER A 895 -9.38 -23.31 -28.62
CA SER A 895 -8.03 -22.74 -28.55
C SER A 895 -6.94 -23.77 -28.83
N THR A 896 -5.80 -23.29 -29.33
CA THR A 896 -4.55 -24.04 -29.18
C THR A 896 -4.14 -24.11 -27.71
N TYR A 897 -3.30 -25.07 -27.34
CA TYR A 897 -2.84 -25.26 -25.97
C TYR A 897 -2.26 -23.99 -25.36
N ALA A 898 -2.66 -23.71 -24.12
CA ALA A 898 -1.97 -22.83 -23.18
C ALA A 898 -2.33 -23.27 -21.76
N GLN A 899 -1.32 -23.42 -20.90
CA GLN A 899 -1.47 -23.81 -19.50
C GLN A 899 -2.50 -22.93 -18.78
N GLY A 900 -2.39 -21.61 -18.91
CA GLY A 900 -3.29 -20.70 -18.20
C GLY A 900 -4.75 -20.80 -18.61
N ILE A 901 -5.08 -21.28 -19.82
CA ILE A 901 -6.49 -21.56 -20.16
C ILE A 901 -6.99 -22.75 -19.33
N GLY A 902 -6.19 -23.79 -19.18
CA GLY A 902 -6.53 -24.95 -18.36
C GLY A 902 -6.68 -24.61 -16.88
N GLU A 903 -5.83 -23.72 -16.35
CA GLU A 903 -5.88 -23.31 -14.95
C GLU A 903 -7.05 -22.36 -14.64
N ILE A 904 -7.34 -21.41 -15.52
CA ILE A 904 -8.38 -20.40 -15.29
C ILE A 904 -9.77 -20.91 -15.67
N PHE A 905 -9.89 -21.62 -16.79
CA PHE A 905 -11.19 -22.00 -17.36
C PHE A 905 -11.47 -23.51 -17.36
N GLY A 906 -10.48 -24.35 -17.03
CA GLY A 906 -10.64 -25.81 -17.07
C GLY A 906 -11.17 -26.29 -18.43
N ASP A 907 -12.23 -27.10 -18.40
CA ASP A 907 -12.87 -27.69 -19.59
C ASP A 907 -13.84 -26.75 -20.32
N LEU A 908 -13.98 -25.48 -19.88
CA LEU A 908 -14.88 -24.52 -20.50
C LEU A 908 -14.39 -24.09 -21.89
N VAL A 909 -13.06 -24.01 -22.07
CA VAL A 909 -12.40 -23.72 -23.35
C VAL A 909 -11.79 -25.00 -23.88
N TYR A 910 -12.28 -25.48 -25.02
CA TYR A 910 -11.78 -26.73 -25.58
C TYR A 910 -10.38 -26.54 -26.17
N MET A 911 -9.45 -27.39 -25.74
CA MET A 911 -8.09 -27.46 -26.26
C MET A 911 -7.76 -28.91 -26.58
N SER A 912 -7.35 -29.18 -27.82
CA SER A 912 -6.87 -30.50 -28.21
C SER A 912 -5.78 -30.39 -29.26
N GLU A 913 -4.87 -31.35 -29.20
CA GLU A 913 -3.82 -31.53 -30.20
C GLU A 913 -4.17 -32.58 -31.27
N ASP A 914 -5.27 -33.32 -31.07
CA ASP A 914 -5.74 -34.31 -32.04
C ASP A 914 -6.70 -33.67 -33.06
N PRO A 915 -6.39 -33.71 -34.38
CA PRO A 915 -7.24 -33.15 -35.41
C PRO A 915 -8.65 -33.75 -35.49
N THR A 916 -8.83 -35.01 -35.05
CA THR A 916 -10.14 -35.67 -35.07
C THR A 916 -11.02 -35.13 -33.95
N SER A 917 -10.48 -35.08 -32.73
CA SER A 917 -11.14 -34.47 -31.57
C SER A 917 -11.51 -33.00 -31.81
N LEU A 918 -10.62 -32.20 -32.42
CA LEU A 918 -10.93 -30.82 -32.79
C LEU A 918 -12.11 -30.73 -33.77
N HIS A 919 -12.14 -31.61 -34.78
CA HIS A 919 -13.23 -31.65 -35.75
C HIS A 919 -14.56 -31.99 -35.11
N GLU A 920 -14.60 -33.01 -34.24
CA GLU A 920 -15.82 -33.40 -33.53
C GLU A 920 -16.32 -32.29 -32.60
N GLU A 921 -15.42 -31.57 -31.90
CA GLU A 921 -15.84 -30.44 -31.05
C GLU A 921 -16.46 -29.29 -31.87
N PHE A 922 -15.81 -28.88 -32.97
CA PHE A 922 -16.39 -27.86 -33.85
C PHE A 922 -17.75 -28.31 -34.39
N LYS A 923 -17.87 -29.58 -34.80
CA LYS A 923 -19.12 -30.14 -35.30
C LYS A 923 -20.20 -30.12 -34.21
N GLN A 924 -19.87 -30.56 -33.01
CA GLN A 924 -20.80 -30.61 -31.87
C GLN A 924 -21.33 -29.21 -31.53
N LEU A 925 -20.46 -28.20 -31.43
CA LEU A 925 -20.89 -26.82 -31.16
C LEU A 925 -21.77 -26.20 -32.27
N LEU A 926 -21.63 -26.67 -33.51
CA LEU A 926 -22.40 -26.15 -34.66
C LEU A 926 -23.69 -26.92 -34.94
N GLU A 927 -23.78 -28.18 -34.52
CA GLU A 927 -24.92 -29.08 -34.79
C GLU A 927 -25.79 -29.39 -33.55
N ASP A 928 -25.23 -29.31 -32.34
CA ASP A 928 -25.94 -29.53 -31.07
C ASP A 928 -26.20 -28.21 -30.33
N GLU A 929 -27.42 -27.68 -30.50
CA GLU A 929 -27.83 -26.41 -29.89
C GLU A 929 -27.78 -26.44 -28.36
N ARG A 930 -28.13 -27.58 -27.75
CA ARG A 930 -28.16 -27.70 -26.29
C ARG A 930 -26.75 -27.63 -25.70
N TYR A 931 -25.80 -28.31 -26.33
CA TYR A 931 -24.40 -28.26 -25.94
C TYR A 931 -23.81 -26.85 -26.14
N TYR A 932 -24.17 -26.17 -27.23
CA TYR A 932 -23.80 -24.78 -27.46
C TYR A 932 -24.32 -23.84 -26.36
N GLU A 933 -25.62 -23.91 -26.03
CA GLU A 933 -26.26 -23.07 -25.00
C GLU A 933 -25.62 -23.28 -23.63
N GLU A 934 -25.32 -24.52 -23.26
CA GLU A 934 -24.63 -24.88 -22.00
C GLU A 934 -23.24 -24.23 -21.93
N LYS A 935 -22.42 -24.38 -22.97
CA LYS A 935 -21.08 -23.78 -23.03
C LYS A 935 -21.14 -22.26 -23.04
N ALA A 936 -22.07 -21.68 -23.80
CA ALA A 936 -22.24 -20.23 -23.89
C ALA A 936 -22.63 -19.63 -22.54
N LEU A 937 -23.65 -20.17 -21.87
CA LEU A 937 -24.13 -19.65 -20.59
C LEU A 937 -23.11 -19.84 -19.47
N THR A 938 -22.46 -20.99 -19.41
CA THR A 938 -21.37 -21.24 -18.44
C THR A 938 -20.21 -20.28 -18.67
N GLY A 939 -19.86 -20.01 -19.94
CA GLY A 939 -18.89 -19.01 -20.37
C GLY A 939 -19.19 -17.60 -19.86
N ILE A 940 -20.43 -17.15 -20.07
CA ILE A 940 -20.90 -15.84 -19.64
C ILE A 940 -20.80 -15.72 -18.12
N ARG A 941 -21.35 -16.69 -17.37
CA ARG A 941 -21.33 -16.64 -15.91
C ARG A 941 -19.93 -16.63 -15.35
N ASP A 942 -19.06 -17.52 -15.83
CA ASP A 942 -17.70 -17.64 -15.31
C ASP A 942 -16.92 -16.33 -15.50
N VAL A 943 -16.99 -15.73 -16.70
CA VAL A 943 -16.30 -14.45 -16.93
C VAL A 943 -16.92 -13.29 -16.16
N LEU A 944 -18.25 -13.14 -16.16
CA LEU A 944 -18.90 -12.01 -15.48
C LEU A 944 -18.79 -12.08 -13.95
N THR A 945 -18.59 -13.28 -13.37
CA THR A 945 -18.43 -13.45 -11.91
C THR A 945 -16.98 -13.40 -11.43
N LYS A 946 -15.97 -13.58 -12.30
CA LYS A 946 -14.56 -13.72 -11.86
C LYS A 946 -13.53 -12.97 -12.68
N HIS A 947 -13.85 -12.61 -13.93
CA HIS A 947 -12.85 -12.23 -14.92
C HIS A 947 -13.19 -10.95 -15.67
N THR A 948 -13.76 -9.97 -14.95
CA THR A 948 -13.99 -8.60 -15.46
C THR A 948 -12.88 -7.63 -15.05
N TYR A 949 -12.76 -6.51 -15.74
CA TYR A 949 -11.81 -5.46 -15.34
C TYR A 949 -12.16 -4.80 -14.00
N THR A 950 -13.42 -4.85 -13.55
CA THR A 950 -13.81 -4.52 -12.17
C THR A 950 -13.06 -5.38 -11.16
N HIS A 951 -13.02 -6.71 -11.35
CA HIS A 951 -12.28 -7.63 -10.47
C HIS A 951 -10.76 -7.37 -10.52
N ARG A 952 -10.23 -7.02 -11.69
CA ARG A 952 -8.80 -6.66 -11.82
C ARG A 952 -8.49 -5.38 -11.06
N LEU A 953 -9.39 -4.39 -11.12
CA LEU A 953 -9.23 -3.13 -10.41
C LEU A 953 -9.36 -3.31 -8.90
N GLU A 954 -10.31 -4.12 -8.45
CA GLU A 954 -10.47 -4.48 -7.03
C GLU A 954 -9.20 -5.16 -6.50
N TYR A 955 -8.63 -6.11 -7.25
CA TYR A 955 -7.36 -6.75 -6.89
C TYR A 955 -6.20 -5.75 -6.81
N ILE A 956 -6.11 -4.79 -7.75
CA ILE A 956 -5.10 -3.72 -7.68
C ILE A 956 -5.32 -2.87 -6.42
N ILE A 957 -6.56 -2.46 -6.14
CA ILE A 957 -6.91 -1.65 -4.96
C ILE A 957 -6.54 -2.37 -3.66
N GLU A 958 -6.83 -3.67 -3.56
CA GLU A 958 -6.45 -4.51 -2.42
C GLU A 958 -4.93 -4.54 -2.23
N LYS A 959 -4.16 -4.79 -3.30
CA LYS A 959 -2.69 -4.86 -3.22
C LYS A 959 -2.04 -3.52 -2.92
N VAL A 960 -2.62 -2.43 -3.40
CA VAL A 960 -2.12 -1.06 -3.14
C VAL A 960 -2.59 -0.55 -1.77
N GLY A 961 -3.69 -1.08 -1.22
CA GLY A 961 -4.26 -0.64 0.05
C GLY A 961 -5.11 0.63 -0.05
N LEU A 962 -5.84 0.82 -1.15
CA LEU A 962 -6.72 1.99 -1.33
C LEU A 962 -8.12 1.73 -0.71
N ASN A 963 -8.73 2.76 -0.13
CA ASN A 963 -10.04 2.66 0.52
C ASN A 963 -11.22 2.82 -0.47
N PHE A 964 -11.29 1.92 -1.44
CA PHE A 964 -12.40 1.82 -2.40
C PHE A 964 -12.97 0.40 -2.44
N ALA A 965 -14.26 0.28 -2.69
CA ALA A 965 -14.94 -1.01 -2.79
C ALA A 965 -15.93 -1.04 -3.95
N PHE A 966 -16.07 -2.21 -4.56
CA PHE A 966 -17.15 -2.51 -5.48
C PHE A 966 -18.19 -3.36 -4.77
N GLU A 967 -19.46 -2.99 -4.93
CA GLU A 967 -20.57 -3.78 -4.42
C GLU A 967 -21.53 -4.07 -5.59
N LEU A 968 -21.85 -5.35 -5.77
CA LEU A 968 -22.90 -5.74 -6.71
C LEU A 968 -24.26 -5.25 -6.19
N PRO A 969 -25.20 -4.87 -7.07
CA PRO A 969 -26.48 -4.28 -6.66
C PRO A 969 -27.30 -5.18 -5.73
N THR A 970 -28.00 -4.59 -4.75
CA THR A 970 -28.85 -5.38 -3.86
C THR A 970 -30.23 -5.64 -4.48
N VAL A 971 -30.78 -6.84 -4.28
CA VAL A 971 -32.13 -7.21 -4.73
C VAL A 971 -32.98 -7.71 -3.57
N THR A 972 -34.21 -7.20 -3.45
CA THR A 972 -35.22 -7.76 -2.54
C THR A 972 -36.18 -8.65 -3.31
N VAL A 973 -36.27 -9.91 -2.88
CA VAL A 973 -37.29 -10.87 -3.32
C VAL A 973 -38.54 -10.65 -2.47
N VAL A 974 -39.65 -10.32 -3.10
CA VAL A 974 -40.97 -10.26 -2.47
C VAL A 974 -41.69 -11.56 -2.75
N ALA A 975 -42.30 -12.16 -1.73
CA ALA A 975 -43.10 -13.37 -1.87
C ALA A 975 -44.30 -13.34 -0.93
N ILE A 976 -45.34 -14.10 -1.25
CA ILE A 976 -46.56 -14.20 -0.44
C ILE A 976 -46.75 -15.65 0.00
N ALA A 977 -47.01 -15.86 1.29
CA ALA A 977 -47.30 -17.16 1.87
C ALA A 977 -48.61 -17.14 2.67
N ASN A 978 -49.54 -18.00 2.27
CA ASN A 978 -50.84 -18.19 2.93
C ASN A 978 -50.86 -19.46 3.80
N THR A 979 -49.87 -20.33 3.65
CA THR A 979 -49.72 -21.56 4.42
C THR A 979 -48.28 -21.75 4.89
N ARG A 980 -48.09 -22.58 5.91
CA ARG A 980 -46.75 -22.98 6.36
C ARG A 980 -45.91 -23.63 5.26
N GLN A 981 -46.54 -24.44 4.41
CA GLN A 981 -45.85 -25.12 3.32
C GLN A 981 -45.36 -24.14 2.25
N GLU A 982 -46.18 -23.14 1.90
CA GLU A 982 -45.79 -22.06 0.99
C GLU A 982 -44.61 -21.25 1.55
N PHE A 983 -44.65 -20.94 2.84
CA PHE A 983 -43.56 -20.23 3.51
C PHE A 983 -42.25 -21.02 3.43
N GLU A 984 -42.28 -22.31 3.78
CA GLU A 984 -41.09 -23.18 3.73
C GLU A 984 -40.57 -23.33 2.30
N ASN A 985 -41.45 -23.48 1.29
CA ASN A 985 -41.04 -23.53 -0.12
C ASN A 985 -40.35 -22.24 -0.58
N ILE A 986 -40.86 -21.06 -0.19
CA ILE A 986 -40.24 -19.77 -0.54
C ILE A 986 -38.84 -19.68 0.06
N ILE A 987 -38.68 -20.08 1.31
CA ILE A 987 -37.38 -20.08 2.00
C ILE A 987 -36.39 -20.98 1.24
N ASP A 988 -36.81 -22.16 0.80
CA ASP A 988 -35.97 -23.08 0.02
C ASP A 988 -35.58 -22.49 -1.34
N GLN A 989 -36.53 -21.89 -2.07
CA GLN A 989 -36.27 -21.23 -3.35
C GLN A 989 -35.38 -19.99 -3.22
N PHE A 990 -35.49 -19.24 -2.14
CA PHE A 990 -34.64 -18.10 -1.85
C PHE A 990 -33.22 -18.55 -1.46
N ASN A 991 -33.11 -19.49 -0.53
CA ASN A 991 -31.82 -19.94 -0.02
C ASN A 991 -30.95 -20.57 -1.11
N ARG A 992 -31.55 -21.28 -2.07
CA ARG A 992 -30.81 -21.90 -3.18
C ARG A 992 -30.28 -20.92 -4.23
N GLN A 993 -30.72 -19.66 -4.24
CA GLN A 993 -30.21 -18.68 -5.22
C GLN A 993 -28.71 -18.45 -5.02
N ALA A 994 -27.90 -18.50 -6.09
CA ALA A 994 -26.45 -18.31 -6.01
C ALA A 994 -26.01 -16.84 -5.83
N TYR A 995 -26.92 -15.88 -6.02
CA TYR A 995 -26.63 -14.46 -5.83
C TYR A 995 -26.62 -14.08 -4.35
N ASP A 996 -25.52 -13.50 -3.85
CA ASP A 996 -25.34 -13.24 -2.42
C ASP A 996 -26.03 -11.95 -1.94
N ASN A 997 -26.07 -10.91 -2.76
CA ASN A 997 -26.60 -9.58 -2.39
C ASN A 997 -28.14 -9.53 -2.47
N LYS A 998 -28.81 -10.48 -1.81
CA LYS A 998 -30.27 -10.67 -1.82
C LYS A 998 -30.89 -10.55 -0.43
N GLN A 999 -32.13 -10.09 -0.38
CA GLN A 999 -33.00 -10.11 0.79
C GLN A 999 -34.35 -10.74 0.44
N LEU A 1000 -35.05 -11.29 1.43
CA LEU A 1000 -36.37 -11.90 1.26
C LEU A 1000 -37.39 -11.21 2.16
N TYR A 1001 -38.44 -10.69 1.55
CA TYR A 1001 -39.57 -10.03 2.21
C TYR A 1001 -40.81 -10.88 1.97
N ILE A 1002 -41.24 -11.61 3.00
CA ILE A 1002 -42.39 -12.50 2.94
C ILE A 1002 -43.60 -11.80 3.53
N LEU A 1003 -44.65 -11.63 2.71
CA LEU A 1003 -45.97 -11.20 3.16
C LEU A 1003 -46.79 -12.43 3.57
N VAL A 1004 -47.28 -12.42 4.81
CA VAL A 1004 -48.16 -13.50 5.32
C VAL A 1004 -49.54 -12.96 5.65
N ASP A 1005 -50.57 -13.74 5.28
CA ASP A 1005 -51.89 -13.66 5.90
C ASP A 1005 -51.90 -14.53 7.17
N THR A 1006 -52.74 -14.21 8.16
CA THR A 1006 -52.70 -14.89 9.46
C THR A 1006 -53.16 -16.35 9.32
N PHE A 1007 -52.24 -17.32 9.42
CA PHE A 1007 -52.52 -18.77 9.48
C PHE A 1007 -51.91 -19.42 10.73
N ASP A 1008 -52.44 -20.55 11.18
CA ASP A 1008 -51.95 -21.22 12.39
C ASP A 1008 -50.45 -21.58 12.29
N GLY A 1009 -49.66 -21.10 13.25
CA GLY A 1009 -48.20 -21.32 13.31
C GLY A 1009 -47.34 -20.24 12.64
N TYR A 1010 -47.92 -19.16 12.07
CA TYR A 1010 -47.13 -18.10 11.44
C TYR A 1010 -46.15 -17.39 12.39
N LEU A 1011 -46.50 -17.26 13.68
CA LEU A 1011 -45.63 -16.67 14.71
C LEU A 1011 -44.38 -17.54 15.00
N ASP A 1012 -44.53 -18.87 14.91
CA ASP A 1012 -43.40 -19.78 15.11
C ASP A 1012 -42.40 -19.65 13.95
N LEU A 1013 -42.91 -19.49 12.72
CA LEU A 1013 -42.09 -19.23 11.54
C LEU A 1013 -41.40 -17.86 11.61
N TYR A 1014 -42.13 -16.83 12.07
CA TYR A 1014 -41.58 -15.50 12.32
C TYR A 1014 -40.39 -15.56 13.28
N ASN A 1015 -40.55 -16.19 14.44
CA ASN A 1015 -39.48 -16.31 15.43
C ASN A 1015 -38.29 -17.16 14.96
N LYS A 1016 -38.53 -18.13 14.07
CA LYS A 1016 -37.50 -19.04 13.56
C LYS A 1016 -36.64 -18.42 12.44
N TYR A 1017 -37.26 -17.69 11.52
CA TYR A 1017 -36.62 -17.29 10.26
C TYR A 1017 -36.35 -15.79 10.11
N ASN A 1018 -36.89 -14.93 10.98
CA ASN A 1018 -36.64 -13.50 10.90
C ASN A 1018 -35.18 -13.21 11.26
N THR A 1019 -34.36 -12.98 10.23
CA THR A 1019 -32.90 -12.84 10.31
C THR A 1019 -32.48 -11.50 9.69
N LYS A 1020 -31.18 -11.29 9.47
CA LYS A 1020 -30.67 -10.09 8.78
C LYS A 1020 -31.09 -10.01 7.31
N THR A 1021 -31.38 -11.15 6.66
CA THR A 1021 -31.67 -11.24 5.22
C THR A 1021 -33.09 -11.68 4.92
N ILE A 1022 -33.80 -12.29 5.88
CA ILE A 1022 -35.17 -12.77 5.72
C ILE A 1022 -36.06 -12.01 6.69
N HIS A 1023 -37.09 -11.37 6.15
CA HIS A 1023 -38.02 -10.52 6.88
C HIS A 1023 -39.46 -10.97 6.60
N THR A 1024 -40.23 -11.15 7.66
CA THR A 1024 -41.64 -11.54 7.57
C THR A 1024 -42.52 -10.36 7.99
N PHE A 1025 -43.49 -10.03 7.14
CA PHE A 1025 -44.43 -8.95 7.35
C PHE A 1025 -45.87 -9.46 7.28
N VAL A 1026 -46.72 -8.99 8.18
CA VAL A 1026 -48.15 -9.31 8.14
C VAL A 1026 -48.81 -8.38 7.12
N ARG A 1027 -49.43 -8.97 6.09
CA ARG A 1027 -49.98 -8.27 4.92
C ARG A 1027 -50.94 -7.14 5.29
N SER A 1028 -51.77 -7.35 6.32
CA SER A 1028 -52.74 -6.35 6.78
C SER A 1028 -52.11 -5.05 7.30
N TYR A 1029 -50.82 -5.02 7.65
CA TYR A 1029 -50.11 -3.80 8.08
C TYR A 1029 -49.40 -3.05 6.95
N MET A 1030 -49.44 -3.55 5.71
CA MET A 1030 -48.74 -2.93 4.58
C MET A 1030 -49.34 -1.58 4.16
N HIS A 1031 -50.59 -1.29 4.54
CA HIS A 1031 -51.21 0.03 4.35
C HIS A 1031 -50.49 1.18 5.07
N ASN A 1032 -49.60 0.88 6.02
CA ASN A 1032 -48.78 1.88 6.70
C ASN A 1032 -47.65 2.45 5.81
N TYR A 1033 -47.33 1.79 4.70
CA TYR A 1033 -46.34 2.25 3.73
C TYR A 1033 -47.07 2.85 2.53
N LEU A 1034 -46.67 4.06 2.10
CA LEU A 1034 -47.34 4.74 1.00
C LEU A 1034 -46.92 4.14 -0.35
N ASN A 1035 -45.63 3.88 -0.51
CA ASN A 1035 -45.04 3.32 -1.72
C ASN A 1035 -43.98 2.27 -1.40
N ILE A 1036 -43.55 1.52 -2.41
CA ILE A 1036 -42.59 0.42 -2.24
C ILE A 1036 -41.21 0.85 -1.75
N ARG A 1037 -40.77 2.10 -1.98
CA ARG A 1037 -39.47 2.60 -1.47
C ARG A 1037 -39.49 2.92 0.01
N ASP A 1038 -40.67 3.13 0.59
CA ASP A 1038 -40.82 3.25 2.04
C ASP A 1038 -40.65 1.90 2.73
N TRP A 1039 -40.83 0.81 1.98
CA TRP A 1039 -40.77 -0.56 2.46
C TRP A 1039 -39.44 -1.26 2.12
N ILE A 1040 -38.94 -1.10 0.89
CA ILE A 1040 -37.77 -1.77 0.34
C ILE A 1040 -36.66 -0.76 0.11
N SER A 1041 -35.50 -0.99 0.73
CA SER A 1041 -34.30 -0.17 0.57
C SER A 1041 -33.36 -0.64 -0.54
N SER A 1042 -33.52 -1.88 -1.03
CA SER A 1042 -32.70 -2.44 -2.11
C SER A 1042 -32.86 -1.68 -3.43
N GLU A 1043 -31.80 -1.65 -4.23
CA GLU A 1043 -31.82 -1.00 -5.55
C GLU A 1043 -32.78 -1.70 -6.51
N TYR A 1044 -32.86 -3.03 -6.42
CA TYR A 1044 -33.73 -3.86 -7.23
C TYR A 1044 -34.76 -4.61 -6.40
N VAL A 1045 -35.89 -4.95 -7.03
CA VAL A 1045 -36.96 -5.78 -6.49
C VAL A 1045 -37.41 -6.81 -7.52
N THR A 1046 -37.78 -7.99 -7.04
CA THR A 1046 -38.35 -9.07 -7.84
C THR A 1046 -39.41 -9.80 -7.04
N TYR A 1047 -40.29 -10.53 -7.73
CA TYR A 1047 -41.36 -11.29 -7.09
C TYR A 1047 -41.21 -12.78 -7.36
N PHE A 1048 -41.25 -13.59 -6.29
CA PHE A 1048 -41.31 -15.04 -6.40
C PHE A 1048 -42.75 -15.51 -6.26
N SER A 1049 -43.28 -16.02 -7.37
CA SER A 1049 -44.61 -16.61 -7.45
C SER A 1049 -44.65 -18.04 -6.93
N GLN A 1050 -45.81 -18.46 -6.39
CA GLN A 1050 -46.06 -19.88 -6.06
C GLN A 1050 -46.27 -20.73 -7.33
N ASP A 1051 -46.66 -20.09 -8.44
CA ASP A 1051 -46.92 -20.74 -9.73
C ASP A 1051 -45.66 -20.81 -10.59
N SER A 1052 -44.47 -20.69 -9.98
CA SER A 1052 -43.19 -20.68 -10.67
C SER A 1052 -42.10 -21.35 -9.87
N TYR A 1053 -41.19 -21.97 -10.60
CA TYR A 1053 -39.96 -22.52 -10.09
C TYR A 1053 -38.78 -21.63 -10.49
N TYR A 1054 -38.03 -21.19 -9.49
CA TYR A 1054 -36.84 -20.36 -9.63
C TYR A 1054 -35.59 -21.22 -9.37
N GLY A 1055 -34.82 -21.40 -10.45
CA GLY A 1055 -33.58 -22.17 -10.48
C GLY A 1055 -32.48 -21.54 -9.62
N GLN A 1056 -31.43 -22.30 -9.29
CA GLN A 1056 -30.30 -21.82 -8.49
C GLN A 1056 -29.67 -20.53 -9.06
N ASN A 1057 -29.56 -20.41 -10.38
CA ASN A 1057 -28.90 -19.27 -11.02
C ASN A 1057 -29.89 -18.19 -11.50
N TYR A 1058 -31.18 -18.27 -11.16
CA TYR A 1058 -32.19 -17.34 -11.66
C TYR A 1058 -31.84 -15.87 -11.34
N LEU A 1059 -31.62 -15.56 -10.05
CA LEU A 1059 -31.21 -14.20 -9.67
C LEU A 1059 -29.81 -13.87 -10.14
N LEU A 1060 -28.89 -14.85 -10.14
CA LEU A 1060 -27.52 -14.62 -10.58
C LEU A 1060 -27.49 -14.10 -12.02
N ASP A 1061 -28.18 -14.79 -12.94
CA ASP A 1061 -28.20 -14.44 -14.36
C ASP A 1061 -28.80 -13.03 -14.58
N LEU A 1062 -29.94 -12.74 -13.94
CA LEU A 1062 -30.59 -11.43 -14.05
C LEU A 1062 -29.73 -10.31 -13.45
N MET A 1063 -29.11 -10.53 -12.30
CA MET A 1063 -28.30 -9.52 -11.64
C MET A 1063 -26.96 -9.29 -12.34
N LEU A 1064 -26.34 -10.32 -12.94
CA LEU A 1064 -25.15 -10.14 -13.79
C LEU A 1064 -25.43 -9.26 -15.00
N SER A 1065 -26.67 -9.22 -15.50
CA SER A 1065 -27.04 -8.32 -16.61
C SER A 1065 -26.87 -6.84 -16.26
N THR A 1066 -26.98 -6.46 -14.98
CA THR A 1066 -26.76 -5.07 -14.53
C THR A 1066 -25.32 -4.58 -14.78
N THR A 1067 -24.38 -5.49 -15.05
CA THR A 1067 -23.00 -5.13 -15.39
C THR A 1067 -22.85 -4.58 -16.81
N PHE A 1068 -23.80 -4.87 -17.71
CA PHE A 1068 -23.73 -4.46 -19.12
C PHE A 1068 -25.00 -3.78 -19.65
N THR A 1069 -26.11 -3.77 -18.89
CA THR A 1069 -27.31 -2.99 -19.23
C THR A 1069 -27.81 -2.18 -18.04
N ASP A 1070 -28.29 -0.96 -18.31
CA ASP A 1070 -28.93 -0.08 -17.33
C ASP A 1070 -30.47 -0.12 -17.41
N SER A 1071 -31.03 -1.17 -18.02
CA SER A 1071 -32.48 -1.35 -18.18
C SER A 1071 -33.24 -1.22 -16.86
N ASP A 1072 -34.43 -0.62 -16.91
CA ASP A 1072 -35.32 -0.50 -15.76
C ASP A 1072 -35.87 -1.86 -15.30
N PHE A 1073 -36.09 -2.77 -16.28
CA PHE A 1073 -36.58 -4.13 -16.08
C PHE A 1073 -35.66 -5.12 -16.80
N ILE A 1074 -35.29 -6.20 -16.10
CA ILE A 1074 -34.46 -7.29 -16.60
C ILE A 1074 -35.19 -8.59 -16.28
N GLY A 1075 -35.49 -9.41 -17.29
CA GLY A 1075 -36.28 -10.61 -17.08
C GLY A 1075 -36.07 -11.66 -18.15
N LYS A 1076 -36.92 -12.68 -18.14
CA LYS A 1076 -36.87 -13.79 -19.10
C LYS A 1076 -38.11 -13.77 -19.98
N THR A 1077 -37.99 -13.26 -21.21
CA THR A 1077 -39.09 -13.28 -22.19
C THR A 1077 -39.23 -14.67 -22.80
N THR A 1078 -38.10 -15.22 -23.26
CA THR A 1078 -37.99 -16.64 -23.57
C THR A 1078 -37.90 -17.42 -22.28
N HIS A 1079 -38.77 -18.40 -22.10
CA HIS A 1079 -38.80 -19.21 -20.89
C HIS A 1079 -39.52 -20.53 -21.13
N TYR A 1080 -39.38 -21.44 -20.17
CA TYR A 1080 -40.11 -22.70 -20.17
C TYR A 1080 -41.41 -22.61 -19.38
N ILE A 1081 -42.43 -23.29 -19.89
CA ILE A 1081 -43.69 -23.52 -19.18
C ILE A 1081 -43.97 -25.01 -19.08
N MET A 1082 -44.62 -25.41 -18.00
CA MET A 1082 -45.19 -26.74 -17.82
C MET A 1082 -46.67 -26.68 -18.15
N GLU A 1083 -47.08 -27.23 -19.29
CA GLU A 1083 -48.49 -27.36 -19.67
C GLU A 1083 -48.80 -28.86 -19.87
N ASN A 1084 -49.82 -29.38 -19.17
CA ASN A 1084 -50.26 -30.79 -19.27
C ASN A 1084 -49.13 -31.82 -19.06
N GLY A 1085 -48.20 -31.56 -18.14
CA GLY A 1085 -47.06 -32.43 -17.85
C GLY A 1085 -45.97 -32.46 -18.93
N LYS A 1086 -45.97 -31.51 -19.88
CA LYS A 1086 -44.93 -31.35 -20.89
C LYS A 1086 -44.24 -30.00 -20.76
N LEU A 1087 -42.93 -30.02 -21.00
CA LEU A 1087 -42.10 -28.83 -21.05
C LEU A 1087 -42.21 -28.18 -22.44
N GLU A 1088 -42.68 -26.94 -22.51
CA GLU A 1088 -42.72 -26.14 -23.73
C GLU A 1088 -41.88 -24.87 -23.58
N GLU A 1089 -41.17 -24.48 -24.64
CA GLU A 1089 -40.46 -23.19 -24.72
C GLU A 1089 -41.39 -22.13 -25.34
N LYS A 1090 -41.52 -20.97 -24.69
CA LYS A 1090 -42.31 -19.84 -25.20
C LYS A 1090 -41.38 -18.70 -25.63
N ASN A 1091 -41.77 -17.97 -26.67
CA ASN A 1091 -41.05 -16.80 -27.22
C ASN A 1091 -39.59 -17.10 -27.59
N ALA A 1092 -39.32 -18.24 -28.22
CA ALA A 1092 -37.98 -18.66 -28.64
C ALA A 1092 -37.26 -17.58 -29.50
N GLY A 1093 -35.96 -17.37 -29.26
CA GLY A 1093 -35.11 -16.45 -30.02
C GLY A 1093 -35.07 -15.00 -29.51
N GLN A 1094 -35.72 -14.72 -28.37
CA GLN A 1094 -35.75 -13.42 -27.71
C GLN A 1094 -34.80 -13.32 -26.50
N GLU A 1095 -33.75 -14.14 -26.49
CA GLU A 1095 -32.69 -14.10 -25.49
C GLU A 1095 -31.70 -12.96 -25.79
N TYR A 1096 -31.22 -12.30 -24.73
CA TYR A 1096 -30.21 -11.24 -24.77
C TYR A 1096 -30.54 -10.04 -25.68
N GLU A 1097 -31.80 -9.63 -25.75
CA GLU A 1097 -32.25 -8.47 -26.54
C GLU A 1097 -33.13 -7.50 -25.75
N PHE A 1098 -33.26 -6.28 -26.26
CA PHE A 1098 -34.18 -5.30 -25.71
C PHE A 1098 -35.60 -5.55 -26.21
N VAL A 1099 -36.51 -5.79 -25.28
CA VAL A 1099 -37.91 -6.15 -25.56
C VAL A 1099 -38.86 -5.00 -25.18
N ARG A 1100 -40.16 -5.19 -25.45
CA ARG A 1100 -41.20 -4.19 -25.14
C ARG A 1100 -42.06 -4.54 -23.92
N GLU A 1101 -41.97 -5.79 -23.48
CA GLU A 1101 -42.77 -6.30 -22.38
C GLU A 1101 -42.01 -7.40 -21.65
N LEU A 1102 -42.31 -7.52 -20.36
CA LEU A 1102 -41.83 -8.57 -19.48
C LEU A 1102 -42.95 -8.91 -18.49
N SER A 1103 -42.94 -10.14 -17.99
CA SER A 1103 -43.81 -10.58 -16.89
C SER A 1103 -43.24 -10.09 -15.56
N SER A 1104 -44.12 -9.75 -14.60
CA SER A 1104 -43.70 -9.37 -13.26
C SER A 1104 -43.16 -10.54 -12.44
N GLN A 1105 -43.49 -11.78 -12.81
CA GLN A 1105 -43.05 -13.01 -12.12
C GLN A 1105 -41.73 -13.56 -12.67
N SER A 1106 -41.32 -13.17 -13.88
CA SER A 1106 -40.05 -13.59 -14.50
C SER A 1106 -39.01 -12.47 -14.60
N SER A 1107 -39.15 -11.40 -13.81
CA SER A 1107 -38.29 -10.21 -13.90
C SER A 1107 -37.82 -9.64 -12.57
N VAL A 1108 -36.68 -8.96 -12.63
CA VAL A 1108 -36.16 -8.03 -11.64
C VAL A 1108 -36.33 -6.59 -12.19
N ALA A 1109 -36.63 -5.64 -11.32
CA ALA A 1109 -36.82 -4.24 -11.70
C ALA A 1109 -36.13 -3.29 -10.72
N LYS A 1110 -35.65 -2.14 -11.19
CA LYS A 1110 -35.19 -1.07 -10.30
C LYS A 1110 -36.34 -0.66 -9.40
N THR A 1111 -36.15 -0.65 -8.07
CA THR A 1111 -37.23 -0.39 -7.10
C THR A 1111 -37.93 0.94 -7.35
N ASN A 1112 -37.21 1.94 -7.86
CA ASN A 1112 -37.73 3.27 -8.13
C ASN A 1112 -38.74 3.35 -9.29
N VAL A 1113 -38.84 2.35 -10.17
CA VAL A 1113 -39.79 2.36 -11.30
C VAL A 1113 -41.23 2.34 -10.84
N TYR A 1114 -41.46 1.74 -9.66
CA TYR A 1114 -42.77 1.59 -9.03
C TYR A 1114 -43.15 2.77 -8.12
N SER A 1115 -42.31 3.82 -8.01
CA SER A 1115 -42.52 4.93 -7.04
C SER A 1115 -43.85 5.68 -7.22
N ASN A 1116 -44.45 5.62 -8.42
CA ASN A 1116 -45.71 6.29 -8.73
C ASN A 1116 -46.95 5.45 -8.42
N LEU A 1117 -46.77 4.21 -7.97
CA LEU A 1117 -47.85 3.34 -7.53
C LEU A 1117 -47.87 3.24 -6.01
N SER A 1118 -49.07 3.09 -5.45
CA SER A 1118 -49.22 2.66 -4.05
C SER A 1118 -48.68 1.25 -3.86
N LEU A 1119 -48.20 0.93 -2.66
CA LEU A 1119 -47.69 -0.42 -2.37
C LEU A 1119 -48.72 -1.52 -2.69
N GLU A 1120 -49.99 -1.29 -2.39
CA GLU A 1120 -51.09 -2.22 -2.69
C GLU A 1120 -51.23 -2.46 -4.20
N GLN A 1121 -51.08 -1.43 -5.03
CA GLN A 1121 -51.11 -1.58 -6.49
C GLN A 1121 -49.92 -2.40 -7.00
N VAL A 1122 -48.74 -2.25 -6.40
CA VAL A 1122 -47.54 -3.02 -6.78
C VAL A 1122 -47.68 -4.49 -6.38
N ILE A 1123 -48.19 -4.77 -5.17
CA ILE A 1123 -48.46 -6.15 -4.72
C ILE A 1123 -49.49 -6.82 -5.63
N ASN A 1124 -50.59 -6.12 -5.98
CA ASN A 1124 -51.59 -6.64 -6.90
C ASN A 1124 -51.03 -6.90 -8.31
N LEU A 1125 -50.12 -6.04 -8.77
CA LEU A 1125 -49.41 -6.21 -10.05
C LEU A 1125 -48.59 -7.51 -10.04
N PHE A 1126 -47.88 -7.79 -8.95
CA PHE A 1126 -47.09 -9.01 -8.78
C PHE A 1126 -47.94 -10.28 -8.73
N GLU A 1127 -49.00 -10.30 -7.90
CA GLU A 1127 -49.89 -11.46 -7.74
C GLU A 1127 -50.61 -11.83 -9.05
N GLN A 1128 -51.03 -10.83 -9.84
CA GLN A 1128 -51.81 -11.06 -11.06
C GLN A 1128 -50.95 -11.30 -12.31
N ASP A 1129 -49.62 -11.43 -12.16
CA ASP A 1129 -48.66 -11.57 -13.28
C ASP A 1129 -48.88 -10.53 -14.39
N GLN A 1130 -49.15 -9.26 -14.02
CA GLN A 1130 -49.52 -8.26 -15.02
C GLN A 1130 -48.33 -7.91 -15.92
N SER A 1131 -48.61 -7.74 -17.22
CA SER A 1131 -47.60 -7.27 -18.18
C SER A 1131 -47.06 -5.90 -17.78
N LEU A 1132 -45.72 -5.80 -17.77
CA LEU A 1132 -45.01 -4.57 -17.47
C LEU A 1132 -44.95 -3.61 -18.68
N ALA A 1133 -45.53 -3.99 -19.83
CA ALA A 1133 -45.51 -3.20 -21.08
C ALA A 1133 -46.03 -1.76 -20.91
N SER A 1134 -46.92 -1.53 -19.94
CA SER A 1134 -47.44 -0.19 -19.65
C SER A 1134 -46.34 0.82 -19.29
N TYR A 1135 -45.22 0.35 -18.71
CA TYR A 1135 -44.09 1.20 -18.34
C TYR A 1135 -43.27 1.70 -19.53
N ALA A 1136 -43.33 1.01 -20.68
CA ALA A 1136 -42.67 1.47 -21.91
C ALA A 1136 -43.17 2.87 -22.35
N LYS A 1137 -44.44 3.19 -22.07
CA LYS A 1137 -45.03 4.51 -22.36
C LYS A 1137 -44.39 5.64 -21.55
N TYR A 1138 -43.73 5.33 -20.45
CA TYR A 1138 -42.98 6.29 -19.62
C TYR A 1138 -41.48 6.30 -19.95
N GLY A 1139 -41.08 5.72 -21.08
CA GLY A 1139 -39.68 5.67 -21.53
C GLY A 1139 -38.83 4.63 -20.80
N LYS A 1140 -39.46 3.68 -20.10
CA LYS A 1140 -38.76 2.61 -19.37
C LYS A 1140 -38.23 1.54 -20.33
N GLN A 1141 -37.03 1.03 -20.04
CA GLN A 1141 -36.34 0.04 -20.86
C GLN A 1141 -36.45 -1.38 -20.28
N PHE A 1142 -36.55 -2.37 -21.16
CA PHE A 1142 -36.69 -3.79 -20.81
C PHE A 1142 -35.61 -4.60 -21.51
N PHE A 1143 -34.97 -5.49 -20.78
CA PHE A 1143 -33.98 -6.41 -21.32
C PHE A 1143 -34.36 -7.86 -21.01
N SER A 1144 -34.34 -8.70 -22.04
CA SER A 1144 -34.59 -10.13 -21.95
C SER A 1144 -33.25 -10.87 -21.84
N ASN A 1145 -33.10 -11.71 -20.83
CA ASN A 1145 -31.92 -12.54 -20.59
C ASN A 1145 -32.10 -13.94 -21.20
N ASP A 1146 -31.26 -14.90 -20.81
CA ASP A 1146 -31.38 -16.32 -21.16
C ASP A 1146 -32.69 -16.95 -20.68
N LYS A 1147 -33.02 -18.13 -21.21
CA LYS A 1147 -34.25 -18.87 -20.93
C LYS A 1147 -34.20 -19.87 -19.76
N PHE A 1148 -33.03 -20.09 -19.16
CA PHE A 1148 -32.79 -21.11 -18.14
C PHE A 1148 -33.14 -20.62 -16.73
N ASN A 1149 -33.15 -21.54 -15.77
CA ASN A 1149 -33.42 -21.28 -14.35
C ASN A 1149 -34.79 -20.66 -14.04
N TYR A 1150 -35.76 -20.74 -14.96
CA TYR A 1150 -37.13 -20.32 -14.72
C TYR A 1150 -38.11 -21.25 -15.42
N LEU A 1151 -39.10 -21.72 -14.68
CA LEU A 1151 -40.19 -22.56 -15.18
C LEU A 1151 -41.52 -22.08 -14.61
N LYS A 1152 -42.45 -21.68 -15.48
CA LYS A 1152 -43.83 -21.38 -15.09
C LYS A 1152 -44.63 -22.68 -14.98
N LEU A 1153 -45.40 -22.84 -13.91
CA LEU A 1153 -46.15 -24.06 -13.59
C LEU A 1153 -47.64 -23.85 -13.86
N GLU A 1154 -48.21 -24.58 -14.82
CA GLU A 1154 -49.66 -24.63 -15.05
C GLU A 1154 -50.16 -26.08 -14.84
N ASP A 1155 -50.92 -26.34 -13.77
CA ASP A 1155 -51.53 -27.64 -13.44
C ASP A 1155 -50.55 -28.85 -13.41
N SER A 1156 -49.50 -28.81 -12.59
CA SER A 1156 -48.47 -29.86 -12.51
C SER A 1156 -48.29 -30.49 -11.10
N SER A 1157 -47.98 -31.80 -11.04
CA SER A 1157 -47.65 -32.50 -9.79
C SER A 1157 -46.18 -32.31 -9.38
N LYS A 1158 -45.83 -32.44 -8.09
CA LYS A 1158 -44.44 -32.28 -7.59
C LYS A 1158 -43.43 -33.26 -8.21
N ASP A 1159 -43.86 -34.47 -8.58
CA ASP A 1159 -42.97 -35.48 -9.17
C ASP A 1159 -42.57 -35.11 -10.62
N ASP A 1160 -43.47 -34.44 -11.37
CA ASP A 1160 -43.20 -33.97 -12.74
C ASP A 1160 -42.14 -32.85 -12.76
N ILE A 1161 -42.08 -32.03 -11.71
CA ILE A 1161 -41.15 -30.91 -11.58
C ILE A 1161 -39.71 -31.43 -11.48
N THR A 1162 -39.43 -32.39 -10.60
CA THR A 1162 -38.06 -32.87 -10.33
C THR A 1162 -37.36 -33.46 -11.56
N ALA A 1163 -38.10 -34.18 -12.41
CA ALA A 1163 -37.53 -34.77 -13.63
C ALA A 1163 -37.23 -33.73 -14.72
N MET A 1164 -37.93 -32.60 -14.73
CA MET A 1164 -37.81 -31.54 -15.74
C MET A 1164 -36.84 -30.43 -15.33
N VAL A 1165 -36.63 -30.23 -14.02
CA VAL A 1165 -35.66 -29.29 -13.46
C VAL A 1165 -34.27 -29.49 -14.08
N ASN A 1166 -33.80 -30.74 -14.25
CA ASN A 1166 -32.50 -31.05 -14.87
C ASN A 1166 -32.35 -30.55 -16.33
N LYS A 1167 -33.44 -30.23 -17.03
CA LYS A 1167 -33.40 -29.70 -18.40
C LYS A 1167 -33.34 -28.17 -18.44
N ILE A 1168 -33.73 -27.51 -17.36
CA ILE A 1168 -33.94 -26.07 -17.28
C ILE A 1168 -32.88 -25.42 -16.39
N GLU A 1169 -32.39 -26.14 -15.39
CA GLU A 1169 -31.23 -25.74 -14.60
C GLU A 1169 -29.97 -26.02 -15.41
N LEU A 1170 -29.45 -24.93 -15.98
CA LEU A 1170 -28.06 -24.80 -16.39
C LEU A 1170 -27.32 -23.90 -15.43
#